data_AF-A0A1W9IWX5-F1
#
_entry.id   AF-A0A1W9IWX5-F1
#
_cell.length_a   1.000
_cell.length_b   1.000
_cell.length_c   1.000
_cell.angle_alpha   90.00
_cell.angle_beta   90.00
_cell.angle_gamma   90.00
#
_symmetry.space_group_name_H-M   'P 1'
#
loop_
_entity.id
_entity.type
_entity.pdbx_description
1 polymer ?
#
loop_
_entity_poly.entity_id
_entity_poly.type
_entity_poly.pdbx_seq_one_letter_code
_entity_poly.pdbx_strand_id
1 'polypeptide(L)'
;MSRHTPTDARILSLSPRIDLLPILHGSGDIAQEVRETLIGTRYDCLAVPLPPSVERSVEQAVDLLPEISMIVLPEATQEGNASVSLIPIDPCQAVIMGIRVAMGESIPRAYIDREVARFEPIPFIGPDPYAVKSVSLPMLAAATLPALTMPPLGSQQDRRIKWMAFRLHELELDHASILCLCHMTDWPWLRAAYHSNAPYERPESTAGRPVRCRVTRDSLYFALGELPFLTELYERRRETLHSDWNLALDGVKELLIETRTRWIEHHRAEGASIPDWVTPQILQVILQYVRNLTLLERRLTPSLYTLVLAAKQTAGDDFAVMLLKTAKSYRYQDDRTVSHLDSITVGLHGVELPDGTIAAATNRLQGPPLVWRELSLKPKPDRKTSRRWSHLWNPQRQCSWPPEDQRIESFNTHVRAQASALIGADLAKTEKFTTSMKDGLDLRESLRRWLGGNRSAGSPSGSALSSLPRMDLYVREIPPARGNVEVVIFLFDTPADPLTYSWQATWFAEHQEESTLCFYATPFANDMVGPGIAQSRYGGAFFMFPPRPIPDIWSDPLLAFATTLEERLIAAAAVHTRETHIALVTPVSPRASWRRIAKQFGRTLVPIPLSRFSSQTLDRLRRFHVLNGHEIRSYAAKFIR
;
A
#
# COMPACT_ATOMS: atom_id res chain seq x y z
N MET A 1 7.75 33.69 -10.37
CA MET A 1 7.32 34.06 -11.74
C MET A 1 5.81 34.00 -11.77
N SER A 2 5.12 35.06 -12.19
CA SER A 2 3.65 35.04 -12.33
C SER A 2 3.26 33.87 -13.21
N ARG A 3 2.50 32.90 -12.66
CA ARG A 3 2.04 31.71 -13.39
C ARG A 3 0.93 32.01 -14.39
N HIS A 4 0.43 33.24 -14.39
CA HIS A 4 -0.61 33.69 -15.28
C HIS A 4 -0.01 34.49 -16.41
N THR A 5 -0.45 34.21 -17.64
CA THR A 5 -0.37 35.24 -18.66
C THR A 5 -1.29 36.39 -18.23
N PRO A 6 -0.98 37.66 -18.59
CA PRO A 6 -1.85 38.79 -18.27
C PRO A 6 -3.30 38.60 -18.76
N THR A 7 -3.46 37.79 -19.82
CA THR A 7 -4.75 37.42 -20.41
C THR A 7 -5.56 36.49 -19.50
N ASP A 8 -4.91 35.54 -18.81
CA ASP A 8 -5.58 34.58 -17.90
C ASP A 8 -6.14 35.27 -16.66
N ALA A 9 -5.41 36.26 -16.13
CA ALA A 9 -5.81 37.03 -14.95
C ALA A 9 -7.11 37.81 -15.18
N ARG A 10 -7.35 38.30 -16.41
CA ARG A 10 -8.58 39.04 -16.75
C ARG A 10 -9.83 38.17 -16.79
N ILE A 11 -9.71 36.86 -17.02
CA ILE A 11 -10.86 35.94 -17.14
C ILE A 11 -11.66 35.86 -15.84
N LEU A 12 -11.01 36.05 -14.70
CA LEU A 12 -11.64 35.95 -13.39
C LEU A 12 -11.86 37.31 -12.70
N SER A 13 -11.50 38.43 -13.33
CA SER A 13 -11.79 39.76 -12.81
C SER A 13 -13.27 40.13 -13.00
N LEU A 14 -13.96 40.54 -11.94
CA LEU A 14 -15.33 41.08 -11.97
C LEU A 14 -15.35 42.57 -12.25
N SER A 15 -14.38 43.28 -11.71
CA SER A 15 -14.20 44.73 -11.89
C SER A 15 -12.71 45.06 -11.79
N PRO A 16 -12.29 46.32 -12.07
CA PRO A 16 -10.90 46.73 -11.85
C PRO A 16 -10.41 46.56 -10.40
N ARG A 17 -11.31 46.36 -9.44
CA ARG A 17 -11.02 46.21 -8.01
C ARG A 17 -11.27 44.81 -7.47
N ILE A 18 -11.97 43.94 -8.19
CA ILE A 18 -12.39 42.63 -7.68
C ILE A 18 -11.92 41.51 -8.61
N ASP A 19 -11.11 40.62 -8.05
CA ASP A 19 -10.71 39.35 -8.66
C ASP A 19 -11.50 38.19 -8.03
N LEU A 20 -12.03 37.29 -8.85
CA LEU A 20 -12.59 36.02 -8.39
C LEU A 20 -11.53 34.93 -8.37
N LEU A 21 -11.64 34.06 -7.37
CA LEU A 21 -10.91 32.80 -7.32
C LEU A 21 -11.90 31.64 -7.15
N PRO A 22 -12.27 30.93 -8.24
CA PRO A 22 -13.09 29.74 -8.18
C PRO A 22 -12.31 28.61 -7.50
N ILE A 23 -12.84 28.05 -6.42
CA ILE A 23 -12.17 27.03 -5.60
C ILE A 23 -12.96 25.71 -5.59
N LEU A 24 -12.22 24.60 -5.47
CA LEU A 24 -12.75 23.30 -5.08
C LEU A 24 -12.46 23.09 -3.59
N HIS A 25 -13.41 22.52 -2.88
CA HIS A 25 -13.29 22.25 -1.46
C HIS A 25 -12.51 20.98 -1.15
N GLY A 26 -11.82 20.96 -0.01
CA GLY A 26 -11.17 19.78 0.54
C GLY A 26 -9.97 19.28 -0.27
N SER A 27 -9.15 20.19 -0.80
CA SER A 27 -7.94 19.82 -1.55
C SER A 27 -6.74 20.68 -1.18
N GLY A 28 -5.65 20.01 -0.83
CA GLY A 28 -4.38 20.66 -0.51
C GLY A 28 -3.81 21.47 -1.68
N ASP A 29 -4.05 21.02 -2.92
CA ASP A 29 -3.57 21.71 -4.12
C ASP A 29 -4.29 23.04 -4.36
N ILE A 30 -5.61 23.10 -4.16
CA ILE A 30 -6.36 24.35 -4.28
C ILE A 30 -6.07 25.28 -3.10
N ALA A 31 -5.92 24.73 -1.89
CA ALA A 31 -5.47 25.53 -0.74
C ALA A 31 -4.10 26.17 -1.02
N GLN A 32 -3.18 25.44 -1.63
CA GLN A 32 -1.90 25.99 -2.07
C GLN A 32 -2.07 27.12 -3.09
N GLU A 33 -2.91 26.96 -4.12
CA GLU A 33 -3.16 28.03 -5.09
C GLU A 33 -3.73 29.28 -4.42
N VAL A 34 -4.69 29.15 -3.50
CA VAL A 34 -5.24 30.28 -2.72
C VAL A 34 -4.16 31.01 -1.93
N ARG A 35 -3.29 30.25 -1.24
CA ARG A 35 -2.15 30.81 -0.51
C ARG A 35 -1.20 31.57 -1.44
N GLU A 36 -0.85 30.96 -2.57
CA GLU A 36 0.07 31.58 -3.54
C GLU A 36 -0.52 32.82 -4.20
N THR A 37 -1.82 32.85 -4.48
CA THR A 37 -2.52 34.04 -4.98
C THR A 37 -2.49 35.19 -3.97
N LEU A 38 -2.82 34.91 -2.70
CA LEU A 38 -2.84 35.92 -1.63
C LEU A 38 -1.45 36.46 -1.30
N ILE A 39 -0.40 35.63 -1.38
CA ILE A 39 0.99 36.06 -1.15
C ILE A 39 1.56 36.78 -2.40
N GLY A 40 1.16 36.36 -3.59
CA GLY A 40 1.70 36.86 -4.86
C GLY A 40 1.17 38.23 -5.27
N THR A 41 -0.04 38.60 -4.84
CA THR A 41 -0.71 39.85 -5.19
C THR A 41 -1.17 40.57 -3.92
N ARG A 42 -1.05 41.91 -3.90
CA ARG A 42 -1.52 42.71 -2.76
C ARG A 42 -3.03 42.95 -2.86
N TYR A 43 -3.77 42.28 -1.99
CA TYR A 43 -5.19 42.52 -1.75
C TYR A 43 -5.37 43.27 -0.43
N ASP A 44 -6.33 44.20 -0.38
CA ASP A 44 -6.71 44.95 0.83
C ASP A 44 -8.01 44.43 1.47
N CYS A 45 -8.64 43.41 0.87
CA CYS A 45 -9.74 42.64 1.45
C CYS A 45 -9.82 41.24 0.84
N LEU A 46 -10.12 40.25 1.68
CA LEU A 46 -10.52 38.90 1.28
C LEU A 46 -12.03 38.74 1.48
N ALA A 47 -12.79 38.57 0.41
CA ALA A 47 -14.20 38.21 0.48
C ALA A 47 -14.34 36.68 0.59
N VAL A 48 -14.95 36.23 1.70
CA VAL A 48 -15.07 34.84 2.12
C VAL A 48 -16.49 34.33 1.87
N PRO A 49 -16.68 33.18 1.17
CA PRO A 49 -17.99 32.61 0.84
C PRO A 49 -18.56 31.82 2.03
N LEU A 50 -18.56 32.47 3.21
CA LEU A 50 -19.17 32.00 4.44
C LEU A 50 -20.01 33.14 5.03
N PRO A 51 -21.06 32.82 5.81
CA PRO A 51 -21.95 33.85 6.31
C PRO A 51 -21.34 34.59 7.52
N PRO A 52 -21.71 35.87 7.77
CA PRO A 52 -21.12 36.67 8.85
C PRO A 52 -21.21 36.05 10.25
N SER A 53 -22.25 35.26 10.56
CA SER A 53 -22.41 34.67 11.89
C SER A 53 -21.28 33.75 12.32
N VAL A 54 -20.53 33.17 11.38
CA VAL A 54 -19.45 32.21 11.69
C VAL A 54 -18.08 32.85 11.86
N GLU A 55 -17.92 34.13 11.51
CA GLU A 55 -16.64 34.85 11.46
C GLU A 55 -15.79 34.60 12.71
N ARG A 56 -16.32 34.97 13.87
CA ARG A 56 -15.59 34.85 15.14
C ARG A 56 -15.21 33.41 15.47
N SER A 57 -16.13 32.46 15.28
CA SER A 57 -15.89 31.05 15.64
C SER A 57 -14.89 30.40 14.70
N VAL A 58 -14.94 30.71 13.40
CA VAL A 58 -14.00 30.20 12.38
C VAL A 58 -12.61 30.76 12.61
N GLU A 59 -12.46 32.07 12.81
CA GLU A 59 -11.13 32.68 13.00
C GLU A 59 -10.45 32.21 14.27
N GLN A 60 -11.19 32.14 15.38
CA GLN A 60 -10.67 31.55 16.62
C GLN A 60 -10.25 30.09 16.45
N ALA A 61 -10.89 29.35 15.55
CA ALA A 61 -10.52 27.97 15.26
C ALA A 61 -9.30 27.87 14.33
N VAL A 62 -9.18 28.80 13.36
CA VAL A 62 -8.04 28.91 12.45
C VAL A 62 -6.75 29.22 13.22
N ASP A 63 -6.83 30.07 14.25
CA ASP A 63 -5.69 30.36 15.16
C ASP A 63 -5.16 29.13 15.90
N LEU A 64 -5.99 28.09 16.08
CA LEU A 64 -5.61 26.85 16.77
C LEU A 64 -5.06 25.77 15.82
N LEU A 65 -5.03 26.02 14.51
CA LEU A 65 -4.40 25.08 13.59
C LEU A 65 -2.93 24.86 13.99
N PRO A 66 -2.43 23.61 14.00
CA PRO A 66 -2.96 22.45 13.27
C PRO A 66 -3.99 21.56 14.00
N GLU A 67 -4.51 21.93 15.17
CA GLU A 67 -5.58 21.13 15.80
C GLU A 67 -6.87 21.17 14.97
N ILE A 68 -7.40 20.01 14.61
CA ILE A 68 -8.59 19.93 13.76
C ILE A 68 -9.85 20.13 14.60
N SER A 69 -10.64 21.10 14.18
CA SER A 69 -11.92 21.45 14.79
C SER A 69 -13.01 21.58 13.73
N MET A 70 -14.25 21.64 14.21
CA MET A 70 -15.45 21.75 13.39
C MET A 70 -16.32 22.87 13.97
N ILE A 71 -16.83 23.74 13.11
CA ILE A 71 -17.88 24.68 13.52
C ILE A 71 -19.22 24.02 13.26
N VAL A 72 -20.01 23.85 14.32
CA VAL A 72 -21.36 23.27 14.30
C VAL A 72 -22.37 24.41 14.36
N LEU A 73 -23.22 24.50 13.35
CA LEU A 73 -24.31 25.45 13.27
C LEU A 73 -25.63 24.69 13.48
N PRO A 74 -26.38 24.97 14.56
CA PRO A 74 -27.72 24.43 14.74
C PRO A 74 -28.65 24.89 13.62
N GLU A 75 -29.44 23.98 13.06
CA GLU A 75 -30.46 24.28 12.06
C GLU A 75 -31.86 24.01 12.63
N ALA A 76 -32.89 24.55 11.97
CA ALA A 76 -34.27 24.22 12.32
C ALA A 76 -34.53 22.71 12.16
N THR A 77 -35.04 22.06 13.21
CA THR A 77 -35.38 20.63 13.24
C THR A 77 -36.35 20.25 12.11
N GLN A 78 -36.03 19.16 11.39
CA GLN A 78 -36.97 18.47 10.49
C GLN A 78 -37.38 17.12 11.11
N GLU A 79 -38.67 16.78 11.02
CA GLU A 79 -39.18 15.43 11.32
C GLU A 79 -38.82 14.88 12.72
N GLY A 80 -38.54 15.76 13.69
CA GLY A 80 -38.17 15.38 15.07
C GLY A 80 -36.69 15.06 15.30
N ASN A 81 -35.84 15.06 14.26
CA ASN A 81 -34.40 14.82 14.38
C ASN A 81 -33.59 16.13 14.37
N ALA A 82 -32.58 16.21 15.23
CA ALA A 82 -31.64 17.33 15.25
C ALA A 82 -30.90 17.44 13.90
N SER A 83 -30.84 18.64 13.33
CA SER A 83 -30.11 18.94 12.08
C SER A 83 -29.08 20.01 12.36
N VAL A 84 -27.89 19.84 11.80
CA VAL A 84 -26.78 20.81 11.91
C VAL A 84 -26.09 20.99 10.56
N SER A 85 -25.57 22.18 10.31
CA SER A 85 -24.56 22.39 9.26
C SER A 85 -23.17 22.52 9.87
N LEU A 86 -22.17 22.02 9.15
CA LEU A 86 -20.80 21.87 9.61
C LEU A 86 -19.85 22.67 8.71
N ILE A 87 -18.86 23.30 9.31
CA ILE A 87 -17.72 23.91 8.62
C ILE A 87 -16.43 23.26 9.16
N PRO A 88 -15.74 22.41 8.37
CA PRO A 88 -14.50 21.80 8.79
C PRO A 88 -13.38 22.84 8.77
N ILE A 89 -12.65 22.94 9.89
CA ILE A 89 -11.42 23.73 10.00
C ILE A 89 -10.27 22.83 9.57
N ASP A 90 -10.25 22.52 8.28
CA ASP A 90 -9.27 21.65 7.62
C ASP A 90 -8.14 22.51 7.00
N PRO A 91 -6.86 22.26 7.33
CA PRO A 91 -5.74 22.95 6.71
C PRO A 91 -5.61 22.83 5.19
N CYS A 92 -6.23 21.82 4.59
CA CYS A 92 -6.29 21.58 3.15
C CYS A 92 -7.58 22.13 2.53
N GLN A 93 -8.42 22.83 3.30
CA GLN A 93 -9.60 23.52 2.76
C GLN A 93 -9.22 24.90 2.24
N ALA A 94 -9.55 25.17 0.98
CA ALA A 94 -9.23 26.42 0.28
C ALA A 94 -9.73 27.68 1.01
N VAL A 95 -10.98 27.67 1.50
CA VAL A 95 -11.55 28.79 2.26
C VAL A 95 -10.79 29.03 3.57
N ILE A 96 -10.50 27.96 4.31
CA ILE A 96 -9.79 28.00 5.60
C ILE A 96 -8.36 28.47 5.40
N MET A 97 -7.69 28.03 4.33
CA MET A 97 -6.36 28.52 3.97
C MET A 97 -6.39 30.00 3.63
N GLY A 98 -7.38 30.47 2.86
CA GLY A 98 -7.55 31.89 2.55
C GLY A 98 -7.68 32.74 3.82
N ILE A 99 -8.53 32.32 4.75
CA ILE A 99 -8.69 32.98 6.06
C ILE A 99 -7.37 32.98 6.84
N ARG A 100 -6.68 31.84 6.93
CA ARG A 100 -5.40 31.71 7.65
C ARG A 100 -4.33 32.65 7.10
N VAL A 101 -4.20 32.75 5.78
CA VAL A 101 -3.23 33.63 5.13
C VAL A 101 -3.62 35.10 5.34
N ALA A 102 -4.89 35.45 5.16
CA ALA A 102 -5.37 36.80 5.39
C ALA A 102 -5.16 37.26 6.84
N MET A 103 -5.38 36.38 7.83
CA MET A 103 -5.08 36.66 9.24
C MET A 103 -3.58 36.91 9.45
N GLY A 104 -2.72 36.06 8.88
CA GLY A 104 -1.26 36.20 8.98
C GLY A 104 -0.72 37.48 8.35
N GLU A 105 -1.27 37.89 7.21
CA GLU A 105 -0.88 39.09 6.46
C GLU A 105 -1.67 40.35 6.90
N SER A 106 -2.51 40.24 7.94
CA SER A 106 -3.38 41.33 8.43
C SER A 106 -4.31 41.93 7.35
N ILE A 107 -4.73 41.11 6.38
CA ILE A 107 -5.72 41.46 5.37
C ILE A 107 -7.12 41.39 6.03
N PRO A 108 -7.96 42.42 5.92
CA PRO A 108 -9.37 42.35 6.33
C PRO A 108 -10.12 41.21 5.63
N ARG A 109 -10.92 40.44 6.38
CA ARG A 109 -11.81 39.41 5.82
C ARG A 109 -13.24 39.91 5.88
N ALA A 110 -13.95 39.83 4.77
CA ALA A 110 -15.38 40.12 4.70
C ALA A 110 -16.14 38.83 4.42
N TYR A 111 -17.01 38.41 5.34
CA TYR A 111 -17.87 37.25 5.18
C TYR A 111 -19.11 37.67 4.38
N ILE A 112 -19.24 37.17 3.15
CA ILE A 112 -20.19 37.72 2.17
C ILE A 112 -21.37 36.80 1.84
N ASP A 113 -21.40 35.57 2.35
CA ASP A 113 -22.47 34.63 2.05
C ASP A 113 -23.76 34.96 2.83
N ARG A 114 -24.90 34.45 2.34
CA ARG A 114 -26.22 34.70 2.90
C ARG A 114 -26.48 33.76 4.08
N GLU A 115 -27.02 34.30 5.18
CA GLU A 115 -27.57 33.47 6.26
C GLU A 115 -28.81 32.71 5.77
N VAL A 116 -28.85 31.43 6.11
CA VAL A 116 -29.92 30.50 5.77
C VAL A 116 -30.32 29.73 7.03
N ALA A 117 -31.62 29.52 7.24
CA ALA A 117 -32.12 28.77 8.39
C ALA A 117 -31.74 27.27 8.33
N ARG A 118 -31.58 26.76 7.12
CA ARG A 118 -31.13 25.40 6.82
C ARG A 118 -30.27 25.41 5.57
N PHE A 119 -29.09 24.80 5.61
CA PHE A 119 -28.19 24.77 4.46
C PHE A 119 -28.53 23.63 3.50
N GLU A 120 -28.66 23.96 2.22
CA GLU A 120 -28.83 23.00 1.12
C GLU A 120 -27.46 22.74 0.46
N PRO A 121 -26.89 21.53 0.58
CA PRO A 121 -25.62 21.22 -0.06
C PRO A 121 -25.76 21.14 -1.58
N ILE A 122 -24.74 21.61 -2.30
CA ILE A 122 -24.68 21.60 -3.76
C ILE A 122 -23.88 20.36 -4.18
N PRO A 123 -24.52 19.29 -4.72
CA PRO A 123 -23.78 18.14 -5.19
C PRO A 123 -22.94 18.53 -6.42
N PHE A 124 -21.63 18.37 -6.33
CA PHE A 124 -20.73 18.67 -7.43
C PHE A 124 -19.66 17.58 -7.60
N ILE A 125 -19.55 17.05 -8.82
CA ILE A 125 -18.46 16.18 -9.24
C ILE A 125 -17.57 17.04 -10.15
N GLY A 126 -16.58 17.68 -9.54
CA GLY A 126 -15.63 18.55 -10.23
C GLY A 126 -14.45 17.82 -10.86
N PRO A 127 -13.60 18.56 -11.59
CA PRO A 127 -12.33 18.03 -12.05
C PRO A 127 -11.43 17.65 -10.87
N ASP A 128 -10.45 16.77 -11.12
CA ASP A 128 -9.45 16.43 -10.11
C ASP A 128 -8.59 17.67 -9.79
N PRO A 129 -8.54 18.12 -8.53
CA PRO A 129 -7.79 19.32 -8.13
C PRO A 129 -6.32 19.32 -8.56
N TYR A 130 -5.69 18.14 -8.66
CA TYR A 130 -4.30 18.01 -9.07
C TYR A 130 -4.03 18.56 -10.48
N ALA A 131 -5.07 18.76 -11.29
CA ALA A 131 -4.96 19.41 -12.60
C ALA A 131 -4.29 20.79 -12.52
N VAL A 132 -4.42 21.53 -11.40
CA VAL A 132 -3.80 22.86 -11.24
C VAL A 132 -2.26 22.85 -11.29
N LYS A 133 -1.64 21.67 -11.19
CA LYS A 133 -0.18 21.52 -11.37
C LYS A 133 0.25 21.62 -12.83
N SER A 134 -0.67 21.40 -13.77
CA SER A 134 -0.41 21.42 -15.22
C SER A 134 -1.15 22.54 -15.95
N VAL A 135 -2.30 22.97 -15.44
CA VAL A 135 -3.09 24.09 -15.99
C VAL A 135 -3.31 25.15 -14.93
N SER A 136 -3.40 26.42 -15.33
CA SER A 136 -3.70 27.49 -14.38
C SER A 136 -5.14 27.38 -13.86
N LEU A 137 -5.41 27.88 -12.65
CA LEU A 137 -6.76 27.88 -12.08
C LEU A 137 -7.81 28.62 -12.97
N PRO A 138 -7.50 29.77 -13.60
CA PRO A 138 -8.41 30.38 -14.59
C PRO A 138 -8.74 29.47 -15.78
N MET A 139 -7.73 28.76 -16.31
CA MET A 139 -7.94 27.81 -17.41
C MET A 139 -8.79 26.61 -16.96
N LEU A 140 -8.54 26.09 -15.76
CA LEU A 140 -9.34 25.01 -15.19
C LEU A 140 -10.80 25.45 -15.02
N ALA A 141 -11.04 26.62 -14.45
CA ALA A 141 -12.38 27.17 -14.27
C ALA A 141 -13.10 27.35 -15.61
N ALA A 142 -12.44 27.95 -16.60
CA ALA A 142 -12.98 28.12 -17.95
C ALA A 142 -13.29 26.77 -18.64
N ALA A 143 -12.43 25.76 -18.47
CA ALA A 143 -12.63 24.43 -19.05
C ALA A 143 -13.84 23.70 -18.44
N THR A 144 -14.23 24.02 -17.20
CA THR A 144 -15.42 23.41 -16.56
C THR A 144 -16.74 24.03 -16.99
N LEU A 145 -16.75 25.24 -17.57
CA LEU A 145 -17.96 25.98 -17.94
C LEU A 145 -19.02 25.14 -18.69
N PRO A 146 -18.68 24.32 -19.70
CA PRO A 146 -19.68 23.56 -20.44
C PRO A 146 -20.42 22.50 -19.61
N ALA A 147 -19.82 22.09 -18.48
CA ALA A 147 -20.40 21.10 -17.58
C ALA A 147 -21.16 21.72 -16.40
N LEU A 148 -21.07 23.05 -16.20
CA LEU A 148 -21.75 23.74 -15.11
C LEU A 148 -23.23 23.92 -15.44
N THR A 149 -24.08 23.60 -14.48
CA THR A 149 -25.52 23.85 -14.56
C THR A 149 -25.85 25.20 -13.94
N MET A 150 -26.81 25.90 -14.53
CA MET A 150 -27.32 27.14 -13.97
C MET A 150 -28.16 26.82 -12.71
N PRO A 151 -27.94 27.53 -11.58
CA PRO A 151 -28.76 27.41 -10.40
C PRO A 151 -30.24 27.62 -10.75
N PRO A 152 -31.16 26.75 -10.30
CA PRO A 152 -32.58 26.97 -10.51
C PRO A 152 -33.02 28.31 -9.93
N LEU A 153 -33.86 29.06 -10.66
CA LEU A 153 -34.35 30.36 -10.21
C LEU A 153 -35.08 30.24 -8.87
N GLY A 154 -34.70 31.09 -7.91
CA GLY A 154 -35.28 31.08 -6.56
C GLY A 154 -34.81 29.93 -5.66
N SER A 155 -33.88 29.08 -6.12
CA SER A 155 -33.20 28.12 -5.26
C SER A 155 -32.36 28.82 -4.19
N GLN A 156 -31.99 28.10 -3.13
CA GLN A 156 -31.10 28.65 -2.11
C GLN A 156 -29.76 29.11 -2.70
N GLN A 157 -29.18 28.33 -3.63
CA GLN A 157 -27.94 28.68 -4.33
C GLN A 157 -28.06 30.00 -5.10
N ASP A 158 -29.13 30.19 -5.89
CA ASP A 158 -29.39 31.43 -6.63
C ASP A 158 -29.49 32.65 -5.70
N ARG A 159 -30.23 32.53 -4.59
CA ARG A 159 -30.35 33.60 -3.59
C ARG A 159 -29.03 33.95 -2.92
N ARG A 160 -28.22 32.93 -2.57
CA ARG A 160 -26.88 33.12 -1.99
C ARG A 160 -25.95 33.85 -2.95
N ILE A 161 -25.94 33.46 -4.22
CA ILE A 161 -25.12 34.09 -5.27
C ILE A 161 -25.50 35.56 -5.46
N LYS A 162 -26.79 35.88 -5.54
CA LYS A 162 -27.28 37.27 -5.64
C LYS A 162 -26.92 38.11 -4.42
N TRP A 163 -27.00 37.53 -3.22
CA TRP A 163 -26.56 38.20 -1.99
C TRP A 163 -25.06 38.47 -1.97
N MET A 164 -24.23 37.48 -2.34
CA MET A 164 -22.78 37.66 -2.46
C MET A 164 -22.43 38.77 -3.48
N ALA A 165 -23.12 38.81 -4.62
CA ALA A 165 -22.95 39.87 -5.62
C ALA A 165 -23.25 41.26 -5.03
N PHE A 166 -24.34 41.40 -4.28
CA PHE A 166 -24.67 42.64 -3.58
C PHE A 166 -23.59 43.04 -2.56
N ARG A 167 -23.11 42.09 -1.74
CA ARG A 167 -22.04 42.35 -0.76
C ARG A 167 -20.72 42.78 -1.42
N LEU A 168 -20.41 42.24 -2.60
CA LEU A 168 -19.22 42.66 -3.36
C LEU A 168 -19.32 44.12 -3.83
N HIS A 169 -20.50 44.59 -4.25
CA HIS A 169 -20.73 46.00 -4.57
C HIS A 169 -20.51 46.92 -3.37
N GLU A 170 -20.94 46.50 -2.18
CA GLU A 170 -20.67 47.26 -0.95
C GLU A 170 -19.17 47.32 -0.63
N LEU A 171 -18.46 46.19 -0.74
CA LEU A 171 -17.01 46.16 -0.49
C LEU A 171 -16.22 47.01 -1.48
N GLU A 172 -16.67 47.12 -2.73
CA GLU A 172 -16.01 47.96 -3.74
C GLU A 172 -15.98 49.46 -3.37
N LEU A 173 -16.89 49.90 -2.50
CA LEU A 173 -16.92 51.27 -1.99
C LEU A 173 -15.78 51.55 -1.00
N ASP A 174 -15.43 50.55 -0.19
CA ASP A 174 -14.51 50.68 0.94
C ASP A 174 -13.08 50.18 0.62
N HIS A 175 -12.94 49.34 -0.41
CA HIS A 175 -11.69 48.65 -0.75
C HIS A 175 -11.26 48.87 -2.20
N ALA A 176 -9.95 48.84 -2.45
CA ALA A 176 -9.36 49.08 -3.76
C ALA A 176 -8.93 47.80 -4.48
N SER A 177 -8.69 46.70 -3.76
CA SER A 177 -8.18 45.43 -4.32
C SER A 177 -8.70 44.23 -3.51
N ILE A 178 -9.80 43.65 -3.96
CA ILE A 178 -10.52 42.58 -3.29
C ILE A 178 -10.27 41.24 -4.00
N LEU A 179 -9.88 40.22 -3.24
CA LEU A 179 -9.94 38.83 -3.71
C LEU A 179 -11.21 38.18 -3.19
N CYS A 180 -12.06 37.66 -4.07
CA CYS A 180 -13.27 36.95 -3.71
C CYS A 180 -13.14 35.45 -3.99
N LEU A 181 -13.15 34.64 -2.93
CA LEU A 181 -13.24 33.19 -3.09
C LEU A 181 -14.70 32.81 -3.38
N CYS A 182 -14.91 31.90 -4.34
CA CYS A 182 -16.24 31.37 -4.63
C CYS A 182 -16.17 29.91 -5.04
N HIS A 183 -17.24 29.16 -4.85
CA HIS A 183 -17.26 27.77 -5.28
C HIS A 183 -17.14 27.66 -6.81
N MET A 184 -16.46 26.62 -7.31
CA MET A 184 -16.24 26.39 -8.74
C MET A 184 -17.53 26.37 -9.57
N THR A 185 -18.67 25.99 -9.00
CA THR A 185 -19.96 25.99 -9.70
C THR A 185 -20.61 27.37 -9.80
N ASP A 186 -20.21 28.31 -8.94
CA ASP A 186 -20.95 29.54 -8.69
C ASP A 186 -20.34 30.73 -9.42
N TRP A 187 -19.04 30.68 -9.74
CA TRP A 187 -18.32 31.82 -10.31
C TRP A 187 -18.94 32.44 -11.58
N PRO A 188 -19.51 31.69 -12.56
CA PRO A 188 -20.08 32.30 -13.76
C PRO A 188 -21.37 33.07 -13.43
N TRP A 189 -22.13 32.55 -12.47
CA TRP A 189 -23.43 33.07 -12.06
C TRP A 189 -23.25 34.24 -11.08
N LEU A 190 -22.23 34.19 -10.23
CA LEU A 190 -21.80 35.32 -9.42
C LEU A 190 -21.35 36.48 -10.31
N ARG A 191 -20.58 36.20 -11.37
CA ARG A 191 -20.24 37.20 -12.40
C ARG A 191 -21.48 37.78 -13.07
N ALA A 192 -22.42 36.95 -13.49
CA ALA A 192 -23.66 37.41 -14.12
C ALA A 192 -24.51 38.26 -13.15
N ALA A 193 -24.65 37.83 -11.89
CA ALA A 193 -25.41 38.54 -10.86
C ALA A 193 -24.78 39.89 -10.50
N TYR A 194 -23.45 39.94 -10.41
CA TYR A 194 -22.69 41.18 -10.17
C TYR A 194 -22.91 42.21 -11.27
N HIS A 195 -22.68 41.83 -12.55
CA HIS A 195 -22.82 42.76 -13.67
C HIS A 195 -24.25 43.20 -13.97
N SER A 196 -25.24 42.35 -13.67
CA SER A 196 -26.66 42.68 -13.90
C SER A 196 -27.30 43.45 -12.74
N ASN A 197 -26.56 43.70 -11.64
CA ASN A 197 -27.12 44.24 -10.40
C ASN A 197 -28.38 43.48 -9.98
N ALA A 198 -28.28 42.15 -9.96
CA ALA A 198 -29.42 41.28 -9.73
C ALA A 198 -30.11 41.60 -8.39
N PRO A 199 -31.46 41.58 -8.33
CA PRO A 199 -32.17 41.79 -7.08
C PRO A 199 -31.81 40.71 -6.07
N TYR A 200 -31.59 41.11 -4.82
CA TYR A 200 -31.20 40.20 -3.73
C TYR A 200 -32.31 40.08 -2.69
N GLU A 201 -32.29 38.98 -1.94
CA GLU A 201 -33.14 38.75 -0.79
C GLU A 201 -32.32 38.88 0.49
N ARG A 202 -32.90 39.49 1.53
CA ARG A 202 -32.20 39.65 2.82
C ARG A 202 -31.91 38.29 3.48
N PRO A 203 -30.89 38.21 4.35
CA PRO A 203 -30.54 36.99 5.05
C PRO A 203 -31.65 36.53 6.01
N GLU A 204 -31.73 35.22 6.25
CA GLU A 204 -32.65 34.63 7.21
C GLU A 204 -32.14 34.73 8.65
N SER A 205 -33.02 34.47 9.61
CA SER A 205 -32.62 34.32 11.02
C SER A 205 -32.06 32.92 11.27
N THR A 206 -30.94 32.85 11.98
CA THR A 206 -30.31 31.57 12.36
C THR A 206 -31.00 30.96 13.58
N ALA A 207 -31.00 29.62 13.69
CA ALA A 207 -31.61 28.90 14.81
C ALA A 207 -30.78 28.99 16.12
N GLY A 208 -29.49 29.27 16.02
CA GLY A 208 -28.58 29.35 17.15
C GLY A 208 -27.22 29.94 16.80
N ARG A 209 -26.34 30.04 17.80
CA ARG A 209 -24.96 30.51 17.60
C ARG A 209 -24.06 29.36 17.14
N PRO A 210 -23.09 29.60 16.25
CA PRO A 210 -22.11 28.58 15.87
C PRO A 210 -21.23 28.18 17.04
N VAL A 211 -21.06 26.89 17.25
CA VAL A 211 -20.23 26.31 18.31
C VAL A 211 -19.00 25.65 17.70
N ARG A 212 -17.83 25.91 18.28
CA ARG A 212 -16.59 25.23 17.89
C ARG A 212 -16.44 23.95 18.70
N CYS A 213 -16.31 22.82 18.02
CA CYS A 213 -16.07 21.51 18.63
C CYS A 213 -14.76 20.90 18.13
N ARG A 214 -14.10 20.14 18.99
CA ARG A 214 -12.94 19.33 18.61
C ARG A 214 -13.40 18.06 17.89
N VAL A 215 -12.68 17.62 16.86
CA VAL A 215 -13.01 16.35 16.18
C VAL A 215 -12.25 15.19 16.81
N THR A 216 -12.93 14.07 17.08
CA THR A 216 -12.27 12.86 17.58
C THR A 216 -11.30 12.28 16.56
N ARG A 217 -10.16 11.75 17.03
CA ARG A 217 -9.08 11.26 16.15
C ARG A 217 -9.54 10.21 15.13
N ASP A 218 -10.36 9.27 15.56
CA ASP A 218 -10.80 8.14 14.72
C ASP A 218 -11.75 8.56 13.60
N SER A 219 -12.40 9.72 13.73
CA SER A 219 -13.32 10.31 12.75
C SER A 219 -12.68 11.36 11.83
N LEU A 220 -11.39 11.69 12.00
CA LEU A 220 -10.74 12.73 11.17
C LEU A 220 -10.86 12.47 9.67
N TYR A 221 -10.84 11.20 9.26
CA TYR A 221 -11.01 10.80 7.87
C TYR A 221 -12.33 11.30 7.24
N PHE A 222 -13.39 11.49 8.04
CA PHE A 222 -14.66 12.01 7.55
C PHE A 222 -14.76 13.54 7.64
N ALA A 223 -13.88 14.17 8.42
CA ALA A 223 -13.87 15.62 8.61
C ALA A 223 -12.94 16.35 7.62
N LEU A 224 -11.85 15.71 7.20
CA LEU A 224 -10.83 16.28 6.32
C LEU A 224 -11.12 15.96 4.84
N GLY A 225 -10.75 16.87 3.94
CA GLY A 225 -10.85 16.63 2.49
C GLY A 225 -9.74 15.72 1.96
N GLU A 226 -8.53 15.89 2.48
CA GLU A 226 -7.38 15.02 2.20
C GLU A 226 -7.26 13.88 3.21
N LEU A 227 -6.43 12.87 2.92
CA LEU A 227 -6.11 11.85 3.90
C LEU A 227 -5.47 12.50 5.14
N PRO A 228 -5.84 12.12 6.38
CA PRO A 228 -5.25 12.70 7.58
C PRO A 228 -3.71 12.72 7.54
N PHE A 229 -3.08 11.65 7.06
CA PHE A 229 -1.63 11.61 6.88
C PHE A 229 -1.10 12.67 5.90
N LEU A 230 -1.78 12.91 4.78
CA LEU A 230 -1.39 13.94 3.82
C LEU A 230 -1.59 15.34 4.40
N THR A 231 -2.69 15.58 5.11
CA THR A 231 -2.93 16.85 5.83
C THR A 231 -1.82 17.12 6.85
N GLU A 232 -1.36 16.10 7.58
CA GLU A 232 -0.20 16.20 8.47
C GLU A 232 1.05 16.62 7.71
N LEU A 233 1.31 16.00 6.56
CA LEU A 233 2.46 16.36 5.72
C LEU A 233 2.38 17.83 5.27
N TYR A 234 1.21 18.33 4.87
CA TYR A 234 1.05 19.75 4.49
C TYR A 234 1.39 20.69 5.65
N GLU A 235 0.99 20.38 6.88
CA GLU A 235 1.38 21.16 8.07
C GLU A 235 2.87 21.04 8.35
N ARG A 236 3.45 19.84 8.28
CA ARG A 236 4.89 19.64 8.51
C ARG A 236 5.74 20.38 7.48
N ARG A 237 5.33 20.40 6.21
CA ARG A 237 6.01 21.16 5.14
C ARG A 237 5.91 22.66 5.40
N ARG A 238 4.78 23.16 5.92
CA ARG A 238 4.62 24.56 6.36
C ARG A 238 5.54 24.91 7.53
N GLU A 239 5.56 24.11 8.59
CA GLU A 239 6.44 24.33 9.75
C GLU A 239 7.92 24.38 9.35
N THR A 240 8.32 23.51 8.42
CA THR A 240 9.72 23.38 7.98
C THR A 240 10.06 24.24 6.76
N LEU A 241 9.12 25.05 6.25
CA LEU A 241 9.25 25.87 5.04
C LEU A 241 9.74 25.11 3.81
N HIS A 242 9.44 23.81 3.72
CA HIS A 242 9.72 23.01 2.54
C HIS A 242 8.63 23.18 1.50
N SER A 243 8.99 23.02 0.22
CA SER A 243 8.00 23.02 -0.86
C SER A 243 6.98 21.88 -0.67
N ASP A 244 5.71 22.24 -0.79
CA ASP A 244 4.54 21.36 -0.82
C ASP A 244 3.95 21.24 -2.24
N TRP A 245 4.67 21.71 -3.27
CA TRP A 245 4.18 21.84 -4.64
C TRP A 245 3.58 20.55 -5.23
N ASN A 246 4.20 19.40 -5.02
CA ASN A 246 3.71 18.12 -5.53
C ASN A 246 3.32 17.16 -4.39
N LEU A 247 2.94 17.70 -3.22
CA LEU A 247 2.76 16.89 -2.02
C LEU A 247 1.62 15.88 -2.15
N ALA A 248 0.60 16.14 -2.98
CA ALA A 248 -0.45 15.16 -3.28
C ALA A 248 0.10 13.83 -3.82
N LEU A 249 1.20 13.85 -4.61
CA LEU A 249 1.85 12.64 -5.12
C LEU A 249 3.06 12.21 -4.29
N ASP A 250 3.91 13.15 -3.88
CA ASP A 250 5.10 12.82 -3.09
C ASP A 250 4.70 12.32 -1.69
N GLY A 251 3.60 12.83 -1.14
CA GLY A 251 3.00 12.36 0.11
C GLY A 251 2.52 10.91 0.03
N VAL A 252 2.07 10.42 -1.14
CA VAL A 252 1.75 8.99 -1.32
C VAL A 252 3.01 8.12 -1.22
N LYS A 253 4.15 8.60 -1.75
CA LYS A 253 5.43 7.89 -1.62
C LYS A 253 5.89 7.88 -0.16
N GLU A 254 5.80 9.03 0.51
CA GLU A 254 6.11 9.13 1.94
C GLU A 254 5.21 8.24 2.79
N LEU A 255 3.91 8.15 2.47
CA LEU A 255 2.96 7.26 3.12
C LEU A 255 3.39 5.80 3.01
N LEU A 256 3.83 5.35 1.83
CA LEU A 256 4.31 3.98 1.62
C LEU A 256 5.62 3.71 2.38
N ILE A 257 6.54 4.67 2.41
CA ILE A 257 7.79 4.57 3.16
C ILE A 257 7.51 4.46 4.66
N GLU A 258 6.69 5.37 5.19
CA GLU A 258 6.30 5.37 6.60
C GLU A 258 5.55 4.10 6.98
N THR A 259 4.64 3.64 6.12
CA THR A 259 3.93 2.37 6.31
C THR A 259 4.91 1.20 6.41
N ARG A 260 5.92 1.15 5.53
CA ARG A 260 6.96 0.11 5.58
C ARG A 260 7.77 0.18 6.87
N THR A 261 8.15 1.37 7.32
CA THR A 261 8.86 1.56 8.59
C THR A 261 8.03 1.03 9.76
N ARG A 262 6.78 1.48 9.90
CA ARG A 262 5.85 1.02 10.96
C ARG A 262 5.58 -0.47 10.88
N TRP A 263 5.48 -1.02 9.68
CA TRP A 263 5.28 -2.45 9.47
C TRP A 263 6.49 -3.28 9.94
N ILE A 264 7.72 -2.83 9.65
CA ILE A 264 8.95 -3.47 10.14
C ILE A 264 9.06 -3.36 11.66
N GLU A 265 8.80 -2.18 12.22
CA GLU A 265 8.82 -1.95 13.67
C GLU A 265 7.80 -2.82 14.41
N HIS A 266 6.60 -2.96 13.84
CA HIS A 266 5.57 -3.83 14.38
C HIS A 266 6.05 -5.29 14.43
N HIS A 267 6.68 -5.80 13.36
CA HIS A 267 7.24 -7.16 13.35
C HIS A 267 8.39 -7.34 14.35
N ARG A 268 9.27 -6.34 14.47
CA ARG A 268 10.37 -6.36 15.46
C ARG A 268 9.83 -6.40 16.90
N ALA A 269 8.85 -5.56 17.22
CA ALA A 269 8.22 -5.53 18.53
C ALA A 269 7.52 -6.85 18.87
N GLU A 270 7.02 -7.56 17.85
CA GLU A 270 6.43 -8.88 18.02
C GLU A 270 7.46 -10.01 18.14
N GLY A 271 8.76 -9.73 17.98
CA GLY A 271 9.81 -10.75 17.93
C GLY A 271 9.71 -11.66 16.70
N ALA A 272 8.92 -11.26 15.70
CA ALA A 272 8.73 -11.99 14.46
C ALA A 272 9.88 -11.70 13.49
N SER A 273 10.30 -12.71 12.72
CA SER A 273 11.19 -12.49 11.59
C SER A 273 10.54 -11.53 10.61
N ILE A 274 11.24 -10.44 10.29
CA ILE A 274 10.80 -9.42 9.34
C ILE A 274 10.80 -10.07 7.96
N PRO A 275 9.67 -10.08 7.24
CA PRO A 275 9.66 -10.61 5.89
C PRO A 275 10.41 -9.67 4.93
N ASP A 276 11.46 -10.16 4.26
CA ASP A 276 12.33 -9.35 3.39
C ASP A 276 11.74 -9.06 2.00
N TRP A 277 10.48 -9.43 1.76
CA TRP A 277 9.88 -9.37 0.43
C TRP A 277 9.19 -8.04 0.13
N VAL A 278 8.85 -7.22 1.14
CA VAL A 278 8.41 -5.83 0.91
C VAL A 278 9.64 -4.96 0.63
N THR A 279 10.16 -5.08 -0.58
CA THR A 279 11.34 -4.35 -1.06
C THR A 279 10.95 -3.02 -1.71
N PRO A 280 11.92 -2.11 -1.95
CA PRO A 280 11.67 -0.92 -2.78
C PRO A 280 11.08 -1.25 -4.16
N GLN A 281 11.43 -2.42 -4.74
CA GLN A 281 10.84 -2.88 -6.00
C GLN A 281 9.34 -3.19 -5.85
N ILE A 282 8.93 -3.83 -4.75
CA ILE A 282 7.50 -4.05 -4.47
C ILE A 282 6.77 -2.72 -4.23
N LEU A 283 7.38 -1.74 -3.56
CA LEU A 283 6.78 -0.41 -3.43
C LEU A 283 6.61 0.28 -4.80
N GLN A 284 7.56 0.10 -5.72
CA GLN A 284 7.42 0.60 -7.09
C GLN A 284 6.29 -0.12 -7.85
N VAL A 285 6.14 -1.43 -7.67
CA VAL A 285 5.01 -2.19 -8.23
C VAL A 285 3.67 -1.70 -7.65
N ILE A 286 3.60 -1.39 -6.36
CA ILE A 286 2.42 -0.76 -5.73
C ILE A 286 2.10 0.56 -6.44
N LEU A 287 3.07 1.46 -6.56
CA LEU A 287 2.85 2.77 -7.21
C LEU A 287 2.40 2.61 -8.67
N GLN A 288 3.00 1.66 -9.40
CA GLN A 288 2.62 1.34 -10.77
C GLN A 288 1.16 0.84 -10.86
N TYR A 289 0.74 0.01 -9.90
CA TYR A 289 -0.62 -0.50 -9.85
C TYR A 289 -1.61 0.60 -9.44
N VAL A 290 -1.28 1.39 -8.41
CA VAL A 290 -2.05 2.57 -7.97
C VAL A 290 -2.28 3.54 -9.13
N ARG A 291 -1.22 3.87 -9.89
CA ARG A 291 -1.32 4.74 -11.07
C ARG A 291 -2.32 4.18 -12.08
N ASN A 292 -2.20 2.89 -12.42
CA ASN A 292 -3.07 2.27 -13.42
C ASN A 292 -4.54 2.23 -12.96
N LEU A 293 -4.80 1.90 -11.69
CA LEU A 293 -6.14 1.92 -11.12
C LEU A 293 -6.74 3.35 -11.11
N THR A 294 -5.94 4.34 -10.72
CA THR A 294 -6.36 5.75 -10.69
C THR A 294 -6.78 6.24 -12.08
N LEU A 295 -6.03 5.86 -13.13
CA LEU A 295 -6.38 6.16 -14.51
C LEU A 295 -7.66 5.44 -14.98
N LEU A 296 -7.87 4.18 -14.58
CA LEU A 296 -9.12 3.45 -14.87
C LEU A 296 -10.32 4.13 -14.22
N GLU A 297 -10.14 4.76 -13.06
CA GLU A 297 -11.15 5.55 -12.36
C GLU A 297 -11.33 6.98 -12.92
N ARG A 298 -10.62 7.33 -13.99
CA ARG A 298 -10.61 8.68 -14.61
C ARG A 298 -10.24 9.78 -13.62
N ARG A 299 -9.33 9.48 -12.69
CA ARG A 299 -8.76 10.42 -11.71
C ARG A 299 -7.28 10.67 -12.00
N LEU A 300 -6.73 11.72 -11.42
CA LEU A 300 -5.29 12.03 -11.42
C LEU A 300 -4.65 11.66 -10.08
N THR A 301 -5.42 11.73 -8.99
CA THR A 301 -4.99 11.37 -7.63
C THR A 301 -5.64 10.08 -7.13
N PRO A 302 -4.91 9.22 -6.41
CA PRO A 302 -5.43 7.94 -5.94
C PRO A 302 -6.36 8.11 -4.73
N SER A 303 -7.44 7.31 -4.68
CA SER A 303 -8.26 7.20 -3.48
C SER A 303 -7.62 6.31 -2.41
N LEU A 304 -8.05 6.42 -1.14
CA LEU A 304 -7.64 5.50 -0.07
C LEU A 304 -7.92 4.04 -0.44
N TYR A 305 -9.09 3.77 -1.03
CA TYR A 305 -9.44 2.43 -1.49
C TYR A 305 -8.42 1.90 -2.50
N THR A 306 -8.05 2.73 -3.47
CA THR A 306 -7.07 2.38 -4.51
C THR A 306 -5.70 2.07 -3.92
N LEU A 307 -5.25 2.86 -2.93
CA LEU A 307 -4.00 2.63 -2.21
C LEU A 307 -4.00 1.30 -1.45
N VAL A 308 -5.05 1.05 -0.66
CA VAL A 308 -5.14 -0.17 0.18
C VAL A 308 -5.37 -1.41 -0.66
N LEU A 309 -6.16 -1.32 -1.73
CA LEU A 309 -6.35 -2.43 -2.68
C LEU A 309 -5.03 -2.81 -3.35
N ALA A 310 -4.29 -1.84 -3.88
CA ALA A 310 -2.99 -2.11 -4.50
C ALA A 310 -2.03 -2.75 -3.50
N ALA A 311 -1.92 -2.20 -2.30
CA ALA A 311 -1.11 -2.76 -1.22
C ALA A 311 -1.53 -4.19 -0.84
N LYS A 312 -2.84 -4.48 -0.78
CA LYS A 312 -3.33 -5.83 -0.49
C LYS A 312 -2.89 -6.84 -1.56
N GLN A 313 -3.04 -6.48 -2.83
CA GLN A 313 -2.76 -7.39 -3.95
C GLN A 313 -1.26 -7.64 -4.17
N THR A 314 -0.41 -6.68 -3.83
CA THR A 314 1.05 -6.79 -4.01
C THR A 314 1.78 -7.19 -2.73
N ALA A 315 1.35 -6.66 -1.58
CA ALA A 315 2.01 -6.71 -0.28
C ALA A 315 1.17 -7.40 0.82
N GLY A 316 0.02 -7.97 0.47
CA GLY A 316 -0.81 -8.78 1.37
C GLY A 316 -1.63 -7.95 2.37
N ASP A 317 -2.61 -8.60 3.02
CA ASP A 317 -3.55 -7.92 3.92
C ASP A 317 -2.86 -7.24 5.11
N ASP A 318 -1.78 -7.82 5.61
CA ASP A 318 -1.09 -7.31 6.81
C ASP A 318 -0.43 -5.94 6.54
N PHE A 319 0.27 -5.82 5.41
CA PHE A 319 0.81 -4.53 4.95
C PHE A 319 -0.31 -3.55 4.59
N ALA A 320 -1.39 -4.02 3.95
CA ALA A 320 -2.54 -3.18 3.60
C ALA A 320 -3.26 -2.61 4.83
N VAL A 321 -3.41 -3.39 5.90
CA VAL A 321 -3.95 -2.92 7.18
C VAL A 321 -3.03 -1.88 7.81
N MET A 322 -1.71 -2.08 7.75
CA MET A 322 -0.76 -1.07 8.23
C MET A 322 -0.86 0.22 7.40
N LEU A 323 -0.99 0.12 6.08
CA LEU A 323 -1.17 1.27 5.20
C LEU A 323 -2.42 2.07 5.56
N LEU A 324 -3.55 1.37 5.79
CA LEU A 324 -4.80 1.99 6.21
C LEU A 324 -4.66 2.74 7.55
N LYS A 325 -4.00 2.12 8.53
CA LYS A 325 -3.73 2.76 9.83
C LYS A 325 -2.83 3.99 9.69
N THR A 326 -1.78 3.90 8.88
CA THR A 326 -0.87 5.03 8.61
C THR A 326 -1.59 6.16 7.90
N ALA A 327 -2.39 5.87 6.87
CA ALA A 327 -3.15 6.88 6.13
C ALA A 327 -4.16 7.66 7.00
N LYS A 328 -4.74 6.98 7.99
CA LYS A 328 -5.65 7.59 8.98
C LYS A 328 -4.94 8.32 10.13
N SER A 329 -3.61 8.23 10.22
CA SER A 329 -2.88 8.87 11.32
C SER A 329 -2.68 10.36 11.09
N TYR A 330 -2.79 11.13 12.17
CA TYR A 330 -2.55 12.57 12.21
C TYR A 330 -1.94 12.92 13.57
N ARG A 331 -0.74 13.50 13.57
CA ARG A 331 0.05 13.71 14.80
C ARG A 331 -0.48 14.82 15.72
N TYR A 332 -1.19 15.81 15.17
CA TYR A 332 -1.63 16.99 15.93
C TYR A 332 -2.98 16.78 16.63
N GLN A 333 -3.59 15.59 16.51
CA GLN A 333 -4.82 15.22 17.21
C GLN A 333 -4.53 14.06 18.16
N ASP A 334 -4.11 14.37 19.39
CA ASP A 334 -3.92 13.38 20.44
C ASP A 334 -5.05 13.46 21.48
N ASP A 335 -5.74 12.35 21.71
CA ASP A 335 -6.82 12.24 22.69
C ASP A 335 -6.31 12.42 24.14
N ARG A 336 -5.00 12.27 24.36
CA ARG A 336 -4.36 12.46 25.68
C ARG A 336 -4.18 13.93 26.08
N THR A 337 -4.21 14.84 25.11
CA THR A 337 -4.12 16.27 25.39
C THR A 337 -5.45 16.74 25.94
N VAL A 338 -5.47 17.27 27.16
CA VAL A 338 -6.66 17.88 27.77
C VAL A 338 -7.06 19.07 26.91
N SER A 339 -8.10 18.90 26.10
CA SER A 339 -8.71 20.01 25.36
C SER A 339 -9.87 20.55 26.17
N HIS A 340 -9.97 21.87 26.24
CA HIS A 340 -11.10 22.56 26.88
C HIS A 340 -12.36 22.60 25.99
N LEU A 341 -12.28 22.04 24.78
CA LEU A 341 -13.36 21.97 23.82
C LEU A 341 -14.10 20.64 23.92
N ASP A 342 -15.42 20.72 23.79
CA ASP A 342 -16.26 19.56 23.62
C ASP A 342 -15.91 18.82 22.32
N SER A 343 -15.87 17.49 22.40
CA SER A 343 -15.51 16.61 21.28
C SER A 343 -16.74 16.11 20.52
N ILE A 344 -16.63 16.01 19.21
CA ILE A 344 -17.63 15.40 18.32
C ILE A 344 -17.04 14.26 17.51
N THR A 345 -17.88 13.29 17.15
CA THR A 345 -17.53 12.20 16.24
C THR A 345 -18.27 12.37 14.92
N VAL A 346 -17.52 12.48 13.84
CA VAL A 346 -18.04 12.77 12.49
C VAL A 346 -18.17 11.47 11.70
N GLY A 347 -19.36 11.23 11.14
CA GLY A 347 -19.60 10.18 10.15
C GLY A 347 -19.91 10.76 8.77
N LEU A 348 -20.24 9.91 7.80
CA LEU A 348 -20.52 10.34 6.42
C LEU A 348 -21.84 11.14 6.29
N HIS A 349 -22.85 10.79 7.08
CA HIS A 349 -24.21 11.36 6.98
C HIS A 349 -24.74 11.95 8.29
N GLY A 350 -23.90 12.00 9.33
CA GLY A 350 -24.30 12.48 10.64
C GLY A 350 -23.12 12.75 11.54
N VAL A 351 -23.40 13.42 12.65
CA VAL A 351 -22.44 13.78 13.68
C VAL A 351 -23.01 13.42 15.04
N GLU A 352 -22.17 12.81 15.88
CA GLU A 352 -22.47 12.65 17.30
C GLU A 352 -22.00 13.90 18.03
N LEU A 353 -22.96 14.64 18.58
CA LEU A 353 -22.75 15.86 19.34
C LEU A 353 -22.25 15.54 20.76
N PRO A 354 -21.70 16.53 21.49
CA PRO A 354 -21.10 16.28 22.82
C PRO A 354 -22.06 15.75 23.88
N ASP A 355 -23.36 16.00 23.69
CA ASP A 355 -24.44 15.51 24.54
C ASP A 355 -24.86 14.05 24.21
N GLY A 356 -24.22 13.42 23.23
CA GLY A 356 -24.55 12.09 22.71
C GLY A 356 -25.67 12.08 21.67
N THR A 357 -26.21 13.24 21.30
CA THR A 357 -27.25 13.34 20.27
C THR A 357 -26.66 13.09 18.89
N ILE A 358 -27.24 12.16 18.14
CA ILE A 358 -26.88 11.94 16.73
C ILE A 358 -27.72 12.89 15.87
N ALA A 359 -27.06 13.87 15.25
CA ALA A 359 -27.69 14.84 14.36
C ALA A 359 -27.39 14.53 12.88
N ALA A 360 -28.36 14.80 12.02
CA ALA A 360 -28.13 14.86 10.59
C ALA A 360 -27.22 16.05 10.28
N ALA A 361 -26.17 15.83 9.48
CA ALA A 361 -25.14 16.84 9.26
C ALA A 361 -24.95 17.15 7.78
N THR A 362 -24.93 18.43 7.42
CA THR A 362 -24.55 18.92 6.08
C THR A 362 -23.24 19.67 6.14
N ASN A 363 -22.28 19.34 5.27
CA ASN A 363 -21.00 20.06 5.23
C ASN A 363 -21.11 21.25 4.27
N ARG A 364 -20.90 22.48 4.78
CA ARG A 364 -20.96 23.71 3.98
C ARG A 364 -19.80 23.85 3.00
N LEU A 365 -18.68 23.21 3.30
CA LEU A 365 -17.46 23.19 2.48
C LEU A 365 -17.20 21.75 1.99
N GLN A 366 -18.25 21.07 1.53
CA GLN A 366 -18.17 19.69 1.07
C GLN A 366 -17.29 19.57 -0.19
N GLY A 367 -16.29 18.70 -0.13
CA GLY A 367 -15.49 18.31 -1.29
C GLY A 367 -16.21 17.28 -2.18
N PRO A 368 -15.46 16.54 -3.03
CA PRO A 368 -16.03 15.48 -3.86
C PRO A 368 -16.80 14.43 -3.02
N PRO A 369 -17.91 13.88 -3.53
CA PRO A 369 -18.71 12.93 -2.79
C PRO A 369 -17.91 11.66 -2.46
N LEU A 370 -17.99 11.23 -1.20
CA LEU A 370 -17.41 9.97 -0.74
C LEU A 370 -18.34 8.81 -1.11
N VAL A 371 -17.75 7.69 -1.53
CA VAL A 371 -18.48 6.48 -1.94
C VAL A 371 -18.06 5.32 -1.07
N TRP A 372 -19.04 4.60 -0.52
CA TRP A 372 -18.78 3.35 0.20
C TRP A 372 -18.22 2.28 -0.75
N ARG A 373 -17.09 1.71 -0.36
CA ARG A 373 -16.50 0.57 -1.04
C ARG A 373 -16.09 -0.48 -0.03
N GLU A 374 -16.40 -1.73 -0.34
CA GLU A 374 -16.05 -2.85 0.49
C GLU A 374 -14.68 -3.40 0.09
N LEU A 375 -13.81 -3.57 1.08
CA LEU A 375 -12.52 -4.25 0.90
C LEU A 375 -12.33 -5.25 2.04
N SER A 376 -12.48 -6.54 1.73
CA SER A 376 -12.21 -7.60 2.70
C SER A 376 -10.73 -7.63 3.07
N LEU A 377 -10.36 -7.20 4.27
CA LEU A 377 -9.01 -7.34 4.83
C LEU A 377 -9.02 -8.42 5.90
N LYS A 378 -8.03 -9.32 5.85
CA LYS A 378 -7.85 -10.38 6.86
C LYS A 378 -6.65 -10.05 7.75
N PRO A 379 -6.79 -9.22 8.81
CA PRO A 379 -5.68 -8.91 9.70
C PRO A 379 -5.21 -10.17 10.44
N LYS A 380 -3.94 -10.17 10.87
CA LYS A 380 -3.48 -11.19 11.81
C LYS A 380 -4.26 -11.08 13.13
N PRO A 381 -4.58 -12.20 13.79
CA PRO A 381 -5.24 -12.20 15.08
C PRO A 381 -4.34 -11.56 16.14
N ASP A 382 -4.95 -10.92 17.14
CA ASP A 382 -4.21 -10.35 18.26
C ASP A 382 -3.65 -11.46 19.16
N ARG A 383 -2.60 -11.12 19.94
CA ARG A 383 -1.92 -12.08 20.82
C ARG A 383 -2.84 -12.74 21.84
N LYS A 384 -3.87 -12.05 22.34
CA LYS A 384 -4.80 -12.64 23.33
C LYS A 384 -5.64 -13.74 22.68
N THR A 385 -6.19 -13.48 21.49
CA THR A 385 -6.95 -14.47 20.73
C THR A 385 -6.07 -15.65 20.30
N SER A 386 -4.86 -15.36 19.81
CA SER A 386 -3.88 -16.38 19.44
C SER A 386 -3.54 -17.32 20.62
N ARG A 387 -3.25 -16.77 21.81
CA ARG A 387 -3.03 -17.57 23.03
C ARG A 387 -4.24 -18.41 23.42
N ARG A 388 -5.45 -17.84 23.35
CA ARG A 388 -6.69 -18.58 23.65
C ARG A 388 -6.84 -19.80 22.74
N TRP A 389 -6.55 -19.67 21.45
CA TRP A 389 -6.61 -20.81 20.52
C TRP A 389 -5.53 -21.85 20.78
N SER A 390 -4.32 -21.42 21.17
CA SER A 390 -3.24 -22.34 21.56
C SER A 390 -3.64 -23.24 22.74
N HIS A 391 -4.34 -22.68 23.75
CA HIS A 391 -4.85 -23.46 24.89
C HIS A 391 -5.94 -24.49 24.53
N LEU A 392 -6.67 -24.28 23.42
CA LEU A 392 -7.73 -25.18 22.95
C LEU A 392 -7.19 -26.27 22.01
N TRP A 393 -5.88 -26.33 21.79
CA TRP A 393 -5.28 -27.26 20.84
C TRP A 393 -5.30 -28.70 21.37
N ASN A 394 -5.68 -29.66 20.52
CA ASN A 394 -5.61 -31.09 20.85
C ASN A 394 -4.35 -31.71 20.19
N PRO A 395 -3.35 -32.16 20.96
CA PRO A 395 -2.11 -32.70 20.40
C PRO A 395 -2.29 -33.90 19.47
N GLN A 396 -3.38 -34.66 19.59
CA GLN A 396 -3.58 -35.93 18.87
C GLN A 396 -4.29 -35.78 17.52
N ARG A 397 -4.76 -34.57 17.16
CA ARG A 397 -5.60 -34.35 15.98
C ARG A 397 -4.90 -33.56 14.88
N GLN A 398 -3.58 -33.55 14.88
CA GLN A 398 -2.78 -32.78 13.93
C GLN A 398 -2.91 -33.36 12.52
N CYS A 399 -3.21 -32.50 11.55
CA CYS A 399 -3.14 -32.85 10.13
C CYS A 399 -2.68 -31.66 9.30
N SER A 400 -2.25 -31.94 8.07
CA SER A 400 -1.80 -30.94 7.11
C SER A 400 -2.96 -30.28 6.37
N TRP A 401 -2.63 -29.18 5.66
CA TRP A 401 -3.55 -28.49 4.76
C TRP A 401 -3.33 -28.92 3.31
N PRO A 402 -4.24 -29.72 2.70
CA PRO A 402 -3.99 -30.38 1.41
C PRO A 402 -3.58 -29.46 0.24
N PRO A 403 -4.13 -28.24 0.09
CA PRO A 403 -3.69 -27.32 -0.96
C PRO A 403 -2.23 -26.87 -0.84
N GLU A 404 -1.65 -26.89 0.37
CA GLU A 404 -0.21 -26.65 0.56
C GLU A 404 0.61 -27.89 0.23
N ASP A 405 0.14 -29.07 0.62
CA ASP A 405 0.80 -30.35 0.31
C ASP A 405 0.94 -30.53 -1.20
N GLN A 406 -0.14 -30.28 -1.98
CA GLN A 406 -0.09 -30.32 -3.45
C GLN A 406 0.94 -29.36 -4.05
N ARG A 407 1.10 -28.17 -3.46
CA ARG A 407 2.10 -27.17 -3.91
C ARG A 407 3.51 -27.64 -3.59
N ILE A 408 3.72 -28.17 -2.40
CA ILE A 408 5.01 -28.73 -1.96
C ILE A 408 5.41 -29.90 -2.87
N GLU A 409 4.49 -30.81 -3.18
CA GLU A 409 4.76 -31.95 -4.06
C GLU A 409 5.03 -31.55 -5.51
N SER A 410 4.29 -30.57 -6.03
CA SER A 410 4.55 -30.00 -7.36
C SER A 410 5.96 -29.41 -7.44
N PHE A 411 6.37 -28.71 -6.38
CA PHE A 411 7.72 -28.13 -6.30
C PHE A 411 8.81 -29.19 -6.13
N ASN A 412 8.55 -30.20 -5.30
CA ASN A 412 9.43 -31.35 -5.10
C ASN A 412 9.70 -32.09 -6.42
N THR A 413 8.66 -32.31 -7.22
CA THR A 413 8.76 -32.89 -8.57
C THR A 413 9.64 -32.03 -9.49
N HIS A 414 9.47 -30.71 -9.45
CA HIS A 414 10.32 -29.79 -10.21
C HIS A 414 11.80 -29.88 -9.80
N VAL A 415 12.08 -29.96 -8.49
CA VAL A 415 13.46 -30.09 -7.98
C VAL A 415 14.08 -31.43 -8.35
N ARG A 416 13.32 -32.54 -8.32
CA ARG A 416 13.79 -33.84 -8.81
C ARG A 416 14.19 -33.78 -10.28
N ALA A 417 13.35 -33.18 -11.12
CA ALA A 417 13.66 -33.02 -12.55
C ALA A 417 14.96 -32.21 -12.76
N GLN A 418 15.15 -31.12 -12.00
CA GLN A 418 16.41 -30.37 -12.04
C GLN A 418 17.61 -31.18 -11.58
N ALA A 419 17.47 -31.97 -10.51
CA ALA A 419 18.55 -32.82 -10.00
C ALA A 419 18.94 -33.90 -11.02
N SER A 420 17.97 -34.57 -11.63
CA SER A 420 18.20 -35.54 -12.70
C SER A 420 18.90 -34.91 -13.91
N ALA A 421 18.52 -33.68 -14.28
CA ALA A 421 19.19 -32.94 -15.36
C ALA A 421 20.65 -32.61 -15.02
N LEU A 422 20.96 -32.25 -13.76
CA LEU A 422 22.33 -32.01 -13.30
C LEU A 422 23.18 -33.29 -13.31
N ILE A 423 22.60 -34.42 -12.89
CA ILE A 423 23.27 -35.74 -12.97
C ILE A 423 23.61 -36.08 -14.43
N GLY A 424 22.67 -35.84 -15.36
CA GLY A 424 22.91 -36.04 -16.79
C GLY A 424 24.00 -35.12 -17.34
N ALA A 425 24.02 -33.85 -16.93
CA ALA A 425 25.02 -32.87 -17.37
C ALA A 425 26.45 -33.23 -16.92
N ASP A 426 26.63 -33.82 -15.74
CA ASP A 426 27.94 -34.29 -15.26
C ASP A 426 28.46 -35.51 -16.05
N LEU A 427 27.56 -36.27 -16.69
CA LEU A 427 27.89 -37.39 -17.58
C LEU A 427 28.09 -36.96 -19.04
N ALA A 428 27.92 -35.66 -19.35
CA ALA A 428 27.99 -35.15 -20.71
C ALA A 428 29.38 -35.38 -21.31
N LYS A 429 29.40 -36.04 -22.46
CA LYS A 429 30.61 -36.27 -23.24
C LYS A 429 30.70 -35.22 -24.33
N THR A 430 31.89 -34.66 -24.51
CA THR A 430 32.16 -33.70 -25.57
C THR A 430 32.85 -34.41 -26.73
N GLU A 431 32.22 -34.41 -27.90
CA GLU A 431 32.75 -35.05 -29.12
C GLU A 431 32.91 -34.03 -30.25
N LYS A 432 33.79 -34.33 -31.23
CA LYS A 432 34.01 -33.47 -32.38
C LYS A 432 32.77 -33.50 -33.30
N PHE A 433 32.30 -32.33 -33.72
CA PHE A 433 31.19 -32.19 -34.66
C PHE A 433 31.53 -32.86 -35.98
N THR A 434 30.67 -33.77 -36.42
CA THR A 434 30.77 -34.47 -37.71
C THR A 434 29.55 -34.16 -38.56
N THR A 435 28.39 -34.70 -38.21
CA THR A 435 27.15 -34.60 -38.99
C THR A 435 25.90 -34.23 -38.17
N SER A 436 25.94 -34.35 -36.84
CA SER A 436 24.81 -34.06 -35.95
C SER A 436 25.20 -33.09 -34.84
N MET A 437 24.27 -32.20 -34.48
CA MET A 437 24.40 -31.28 -33.34
C MET A 437 24.06 -31.91 -31.99
N LYS A 438 23.80 -33.23 -31.93
CA LYS A 438 23.48 -34.00 -30.71
C LYS A 438 22.60 -33.20 -29.73
N ASP A 439 23.06 -32.92 -28.51
CA ASP A 439 22.33 -32.16 -27.48
C ASP A 439 22.77 -30.69 -27.37
N GLY A 440 23.61 -30.23 -28.31
CA GLY A 440 24.02 -28.83 -28.44
C GLY A 440 25.54 -28.60 -28.55
N LEU A 441 25.93 -27.40 -28.99
CA LEU A 441 27.35 -27.04 -29.19
C LEU A 441 28.07 -26.74 -27.86
N ASP A 442 29.25 -27.34 -27.68
CA ASP A 442 30.15 -27.01 -26.58
C ASP A 442 31.06 -25.83 -26.95
N LEU A 443 30.53 -24.61 -26.87
CA LEU A 443 31.28 -23.40 -27.22
C LEU A 443 32.56 -23.24 -26.38
N ARG A 444 32.52 -23.62 -25.10
CA ARG A 444 33.67 -23.46 -24.20
C ARG A 444 34.82 -24.40 -24.60
N GLU A 445 34.54 -25.67 -24.88
CA GLU A 445 35.58 -26.62 -25.30
C GLU A 445 36.06 -26.36 -26.73
N SER A 446 35.15 -25.97 -27.63
CA SER A 446 35.48 -25.57 -29.00
C SER A 446 36.44 -24.37 -29.00
N LEU A 447 36.18 -23.35 -28.17
CA LEU A 447 37.06 -22.19 -28.03
C LEU A 447 38.36 -22.53 -27.30
N ARG A 448 38.32 -23.36 -26.25
CA ARG A 448 39.53 -23.78 -25.50
C ARG A 448 40.53 -24.49 -26.41
N ARG A 449 40.08 -25.42 -27.26
CA ARG A 449 40.96 -26.16 -28.19
C ARG A 449 41.41 -25.33 -29.38
N TRP A 450 40.57 -24.39 -29.82
CA TRP A 450 40.95 -23.41 -30.83
C TRP A 450 42.08 -22.49 -30.34
N LEU A 451 42.02 -22.04 -29.08
CA LEU A 451 43.01 -21.16 -28.47
C LEU A 451 44.25 -21.89 -27.90
N GLY A 452 44.11 -23.14 -27.44
CA GLY A 452 45.16 -23.92 -26.80
C GLY A 452 45.95 -24.87 -27.72
N GLY A 453 45.96 -24.61 -29.03
CA GLY A 453 46.30 -25.58 -30.09
C GLY A 453 47.48 -26.52 -29.86
N ASN A 454 47.21 -27.83 -29.84
CA ASN A 454 48.20 -28.82 -30.23
C ASN A 454 48.37 -28.73 -31.75
N ARG A 455 49.54 -28.23 -32.20
CA ARG A 455 49.99 -28.42 -33.58
C ARG A 455 50.17 -29.92 -33.79
N SER A 456 49.28 -30.58 -34.53
CA SER A 456 49.59 -31.90 -35.07
C SER A 456 50.86 -31.78 -35.90
N ALA A 457 51.94 -32.39 -35.43
CA ALA A 457 53.19 -32.49 -36.14
C ALA A 457 52.96 -33.28 -37.43
N GLY A 458 53.04 -32.60 -38.58
CA GLY A 458 52.98 -33.26 -39.88
C GLY A 458 52.30 -32.45 -40.98
N SER A 459 52.77 -31.24 -41.30
CA SER A 459 52.66 -30.71 -42.66
C SER A 459 53.60 -29.53 -42.89
N PRO A 460 54.31 -29.49 -44.03
CA PRO A 460 55.44 -28.61 -44.24
C PRO A 460 55.02 -27.17 -44.58
N SER A 461 55.95 -26.27 -44.32
CA SER A 461 55.93 -24.83 -44.56
C SER A 461 55.39 -24.42 -45.93
N GLY A 462 54.44 -23.48 -45.94
CA GLY A 462 54.06 -22.75 -47.15
C GLY A 462 53.07 -21.61 -46.87
N SER A 463 53.46 -20.40 -47.28
CA SER A 463 52.64 -19.21 -47.53
C SER A 463 51.98 -18.49 -46.33
N ALA A 464 52.49 -17.27 -46.09
CA ALA A 464 51.89 -16.26 -45.23
C ALA A 464 50.83 -15.47 -46.00
N LEU A 465 49.56 -15.87 -45.85
CA LEU A 465 48.33 -15.06 -45.80
C LEU A 465 47.18 -16.07 -45.88
N SER A 466 46.15 -15.93 -45.02
CA SER A 466 45.00 -16.84 -44.89
C SER A 466 45.31 -18.19 -44.22
N SER A 467 45.14 -18.24 -42.91
CA SER A 467 44.04 -19.00 -42.30
C SER A 467 44.18 -18.92 -40.78
N LEU A 468 43.19 -18.30 -40.13
CA LEU A 468 42.93 -18.63 -38.73
C LEU A 468 42.73 -20.16 -38.68
N PRO A 469 43.30 -20.87 -37.68
CA PRO A 469 43.10 -22.31 -37.57
C PRO A 469 41.60 -22.59 -37.62
N ARG A 470 41.19 -23.48 -38.53
CA ARG A 470 39.79 -23.86 -38.71
C ARG A 470 39.27 -24.34 -37.36
N MET A 471 38.25 -23.64 -36.83
CA MET A 471 37.69 -23.96 -35.54
C MET A 471 36.95 -25.30 -35.64
N ASP A 472 37.52 -26.33 -35.02
CA ASP A 472 36.84 -27.59 -34.83
C ASP A 472 35.72 -27.38 -33.80
N LEU A 473 34.47 -27.50 -34.25
CA LEU A 473 33.31 -27.44 -33.37
C LEU A 473 33.20 -28.75 -32.60
N TYR A 474 32.88 -28.63 -31.32
CA TYR A 474 32.58 -29.75 -30.46
C TYR A 474 31.12 -29.68 -30.02
N VAL A 475 30.52 -30.84 -29.88
CA VAL A 475 29.12 -31.04 -29.53
C VAL A 475 29.05 -31.82 -28.24
N ARG A 476 28.07 -31.50 -27.41
CA ARG A 476 27.77 -32.26 -26.20
C ARG A 476 26.79 -33.37 -26.53
N GLU A 477 27.10 -34.55 -26.05
CA GLU A 477 26.16 -35.66 -25.91
C GLU A 477 25.88 -35.83 -24.42
N ILE A 478 24.65 -35.58 -24.02
CA ILE A 478 24.16 -35.81 -22.68
C ILE A 478 23.51 -37.21 -22.71
N PRO A 479 24.20 -38.26 -22.23
CA PRO A 479 23.58 -39.58 -22.18
C PRO A 479 22.31 -39.50 -21.31
N PRO A 480 21.28 -40.32 -21.61
CA PRO A 480 20.08 -40.37 -20.79
C PRO A 480 20.48 -40.59 -19.33
N ALA A 481 20.02 -39.71 -18.45
CA ALA A 481 20.42 -39.68 -17.06
C ALA A 481 20.17 -41.06 -16.41
N ARG A 482 21.25 -41.78 -16.09
CA ARG A 482 21.16 -43.03 -15.31
C ARG A 482 21.25 -42.65 -13.84
N GLY A 483 20.09 -42.39 -13.23
CA GLY A 483 19.98 -42.12 -11.79
C GLY A 483 18.67 -41.45 -11.47
N ASN A 484 17.80 -42.14 -10.74
CA ASN A 484 16.60 -41.53 -10.18
C ASN A 484 16.97 -40.80 -8.89
N VAL A 485 16.24 -39.73 -8.59
CA VAL A 485 16.36 -39.02 -7.31
C VAL A 485 15.07 -39.26 -6.54
N GLU A 486 15.18 -40.11 -5.53
CA GLU A 486 14.06 -40.48 -4.66
C GLU A 486 13.85 -39.46 -3.54
N VAL A 487 14.97 -38.97 -3.00
CA VAL A 487 15.00 -38.08 -1.84
C VAL A 487 15.40 -36.66 -2.25
N VAL A 488 14.64 -35.69 -1.76
CA VAL A 488 14.97 -34.26 -1.83
C VAL A 488 15.06 -33.68 -0.42
N ILE A 489 16.16 -32.98 -0.14
CA ILE A 489 16.38 -32.25 1.12
C ILE A 489 16.38 -30.75 0.82
N PHE A 490 15.60 -30.00 1.58
CA PHE A 490 15.65 -28.55 1.62
C PHE A 490 16.25 -28.08 2.94
N LEU A 491 17.29 -27.27 2.86
CA LEU A 491 17.83 -26.53 4.00
C LEU A 491 17.56 -25.04 3.71
N PHE A 492 16.70 -24.41 4.50
CA PHE A 492 16.35 -22.99 4.30
C PHE A 492 17.30 -22.07 5.06
N ASP A 493 17.66 -22.45 6.29
CA ASP A 493 18.67 -21.77 7.11
C ASP A 493 19.85 -22.72 7.39
N THR A 494 21.07 -22.21 7.27
CA THR A 494 22.29 -22.95 7.61
C THR A 494 23.36 -21.98 8.16
N PRO A 495 23.85 -22.16 9.40
CA PRO A 495 23.49 -23.20 10.34
C PRO A 495 22.08 -23.00 10.92
N ALA A 496 21.33 -24.08 11.08
CA ALA A 496 20.05 -24.07 11.76
C ALA A 496 20.26 -23.97 13.28
N ASP A 497 19.57 -23.03 13.93
CA ASP A 497 19.56 -22.90 15.39
C ASP A 497 18.53 -23.86 16.01
N PRO A 498 18.94 -24.84 16.84
CA PRO A 498 18.03 -25.77 17.50
C PRO A 498 17.02 -25.10 18.46
N LEU A 499 17.34 -23.91 19.00
CA LEU A 499 16.42 -23.17 19.85
C LEU A 499 15.27 -22.55 19.05
N THR A 500 15.59 -22.01 17.87
CA THR A 500 14.58 -21.48 16.94
C THR A 500 13.75 -22.60 16.31
N TYR A 501 14.39 -23.71 15.93
CA TYR A 501 13.75 -24.85 15.27
C TYR A 501 13.56 -26.05 16.21
N SER A 502 12.86 -25.83 17.31
CA SER A 502 12.69 -26.86 18.33
C SER A 502 11.62 -27.90 18.00
N TRP A 503 10.80 -27.68 16.97
CA TRP A 503 9.78 -28.65 16.58
C TRP A 503 10.31 -29.59 15.50
N GLN A 504 10.36 -30.88 15.82
CA GLN A 504 10.89 -31.94 14.97
C GLN A 504 9.82 -33.01 14.81
N ALA A 505 9.57 -33.43 13.57
CA ALA A 505 8.58 -34.47 13.30
C ALA A 505 8.90 -35.27 12.03
N THR A 506 8.35 -36.48 11.99
CA THR A 506 8.21 -37.32 10.80
C THR A 506 6.71 -37.49 10.53
N TRP A 507 6.26 -37.00 9.38
CA TRP A 507 4.89 -37.09 8.89
C TRP A 507 4.79 -38.13 7.77
N PHE A 508 3.77 -38.97 7.87
CA PHE A 508 3.48 -40.00 6.89
C PHE A 508 2.44 -39.50 5.90
N ALA A 509 2.61 -39.87 4.64
CA ALA A 509 1.68 -39.55 3.57
C ALA A 509 0.27 -40.08 3.86
N GLU A 510 -0.75 -39.22 3.76
CA GLU A 510 -2.17 -39.61 3.79
C GLU A 510 -2.59 -40.20 2.43
N HIS A 511 -1.95 -39.76 1.35
CA HIS A 511 -2.25 -40.17 -0.02
C HIS A 511 -1.04 -40.75 -0.76
N GLN A 512 -1.27 -41.64 -1.75
CA GLN A 512 -0.18 -42.29 -2.50
C GLN A 512 0.69 -41.33 -3.33
N GLU A 513 0.17 -40.13 -3.61
CA GLU A 513 0.84 -39.08 -4.38
C GLU A 513 1.70 -38.16 -3.50
N GLU A 514 1.67 -38.34 -2.17
CA GLU A 514 2.42 -37.52 -1.21
C GLU A 514 3.76 -38.17 -0.85
N SER A 515 4.74 -37.33 -0.50
CA SER A 515 6.03 -37.79 -0.01
C SER A 515 5.98 -38.09 1.49
N THR A 516 6.77 -39.04 1.97
CA THR A 516 7.07 -39.14 3.40
C THR A 516 7.98 -37.97 3.80
N LEU A 517 7.56 -37.22 4.82
CA LEU A 517 8.13 -35.93 5.18
C LEU A 517 8.81 -36.00 6.55
N CYS A 518 10.06 -35.56 6.66
CA CYS A 518 10.71 -35.33 7.95
C CYS A 518 11.25 -33.91 8.00
N PHE A 519 11.06 -33.19 9.11
CA PHE A 519 11.45 -31.78 9.17
C PHE A 519 11.80 -31.31 10.56
N TYR A 520 12.51 -30.18 10.59
CA TYR A 520 12.64 -29.32 11.76
C TYR A 520 12.08 -27.93 11.43
N ALA A 521 11.30 -27.38 12.35
CA ALA A 521 10.51 -26.18 12.14
C ALA A 521 10.32 -25.40 13.45
N THR A 522 9.83 -24.16 13.33
CA THR A 522 9.44 -23.35 14.50
C THR A 522 8.20 -23.96 15.18
N PRO A 523 8.05 -23.84 16.51
CA PRO A 523 6.85 -24.33 17.19
C PRO A 523 5.56 -23.68 16.65
N PHE A 524 4.66 -24.47 16.09
CA PHE A 524 3.40 -23.97 15.52
C PHE A 524 2.49 -23.33 16.58
N ALA A 525 2.56 -23.78 17.83
CA ALA A 525 1.75 -23.27 18.94
C ALA A 525 1.99 -21.78 19.27
N ASN A 526 3.09 -21.21 18.77
CA ASN A 526 3.45 -19.81 18.95
C ASN A 526 2.78 -18.87 17.91
N ASP A 527 2.27 -19.41 16.80
CA ASP A 527 1.71 -18.63 15.69
C ASP A 527 0.34 -19.19 15.26
N MET A 528 -0.67 -18.91 16.09
CA MET A 528 -2.06 -19.30 15.80
C MET A 528 -2.71 -18.27 14.87
N VAL A 529 -3.07 -18.70 13.66
CA VAL A 529 -3.70 -17.84 12.62
C VAL A 529 -5.22 -17.92 12.61
N GLY A 530 -5.79 -18.98 13.20
CA GLY A 530 -7.23 -19.20 13.29
C GLY A 530 -7.62 -20.23 14.36
N PRO A 531 -8.92 -20.43 14.62
CA PRO A 531 -9.38 -21.43 15.57
C PRO A 531 -9.01 -22.84 15.09
N GLY A 532 -8.04 -23.46 15.78
CA GLY A 532 -7.47 -24.76 15.42
C GLY A 532 -6.60 -24.74 14.16
N ILE A 533 -6.09 -23.57 13.78
CA ILE A 533 -5.18 -23.39 12.64
C ILE A 533 -3.92 -22.69 13.15
N ALA A 534 -2.78 -23.36 13.02
CA ALA A 534 -1.48 -22.84 13.40
C ALA A 534 -0.59 -22.73 12.16
N GLN A 535 0.32 -21.76 12.16
CA GLN A 535 1.32 -21.62 11.12
C GLN A 535 2.70 -21.98 11.68
N SER A 536 3.53 -22.63 10.87
CA SER A 536 4.91 -22.93 11.20
C SER A 536 5.83 -22.62 10.02
N ARG A 537 7.13 -22.54 10.30
CA ARG A 537 8.19 -22.25 9.33
C ARG A 537 9.23 -23.35 9.37
N TYR A 538 9.47 -24.00 8.23
CA TYR A 538 10.56 -24.95 8.07
C TYR A 538 11.91 -24.26 8.24
N GLY A 539 12.80 -24.89 9.01
CA GLY A 539 14.24 -24.65 8.94
C GLY A 539 14.90 -25.57 7.92
N GLY A 540 14.39 -26.80 7.82
CA GLY A 540 14.75 -27.76 6.79
C GLY A 540 13.77 -28.93 6.76
N ALA A 541 13.65 -29.54 5.58
CA ALA A 541 12.70 -30.60 5.30
C ALA A 541 13.31 -31.65 4.37
N PHE A 542 12.92 -32.89 4.59
CA PHE A 542 13.29 -34.08 3.84
C PHE A 542 12.02 -34.67 3.24
N PHE A 543 12.03 -34.92 1.94
CA PHE A 543 10.90 -35.50 1.20
C PHE A 543 11.34 -36.77 0.49
N MET A 544 10.67 -37.89 0.78
CA MET A 544 10.89 -39.18 0.13
C MET A 544 9.69 -39.59 -0.72
N PHE A 545 9.92 -39.84 -2.01
CA PHE A 545 8.89 -40.36 -2.91
C PHE A 545 9.47 -41.44 -3.83
N PRO A 546 8.79 -42.59 -4.00
CA PRO A 546 7.44 -42.90 -3.49
C PRO A 546 7.38 -43.02 -1.95
N PRO A 547 6.22 -42.71 -1.32
CA PRO A 547 6.11 -42.70 0.13
C PRO A 547 6.38 -44.08 0.72
N ARG A 548 7.09 -44.11 1.85
CA ARG A 548 7.38 -45.34 2.59
C ARG A 548 7.39 -45.08 4.09
N PRO A 549 6.89 -46.03 4.89
CA PRO A 549 7.02 -45.94 6.34
C PRO A 549 8.51 -46.07 6.72
N ILE A 550 9.02 -45.05 7.40
CA ILE A 550 10.34 -45.05 8.03
C ILE A 550 10.20 -44.77 9.52
N PRO A 551 11.13 -45.25 10.37
CA PRO A 551 11.17 -44.86 11.78
C PRO A 551 11.27 -43.34 11.94
N ASP A 552 10.86 -42.84 13.10
CA ASP A 552 11.09 -41.45 13.45
C ASP A 552 12.60 -41.15 13.52
N ILE A 553 13.07 -40.35 12.58
CA ILE A 553 14.49 -40.08 12.38
C ILE A 553 15.09 -39.29 13.56
N TRP A 554 14.24 -38.59 14.31
CA TRP A 554 14.65 -37.71 15.42
C TRP A 554 14.94 -38.47 16.71
N SER A 555 14.33 -39.64 16.88
CA SER A 555 14.58 -40.54 18.01
C SER A 555 15.44 -41.77 17.65
N ASP A 556 15.74 -41.99 16.36
CA ASP A 556 16.55 -43.12 15.91
C ASP A 556 18.00 -43.09 16.47
N PRO A 557 18.41 -44.09 17.29
CA PRO A 557 19.77 -44.18 17.81
C PRO A 557 20.84 -44.38 16.73
N LEU A 558 20.49 -44.96 15.57
CA LEU A 558 21.45 -45.18 14.48
C LEU A 558 21.94 -43.87 13.86
N LEU A 559 21.19 -42.78 14.04
CA LEU A 559 21.51 -41.45 13.54
C LEU A 559 22.15 -40.56 14.60
N ALA A 560 22.45 -41.08 15.80
CA ALA A 560 22.98 -40.30 16.92
C ALA A 560 24.38 -39.69 16.68
N PHE A 561 25.10 -40.16 15.65
CA PHE A 561 26.39 -39.58 15.24
C PHE A 561 26.24 -38.20 14.57
N ALA A 562 25.04 -37.83 14.11
CA ALA A 562 24.78 -36.54 13.49
C ALA A 562 24.64 -35.46 14.58
N THR A 563 25.46 -34.42 14.49
CA THR A 563 25.57 -33.41 15.56
C THR A 563 24.61 -32.22 15.36
N THR A 564 24.23 -31.94 14.11
CA THR A 564 23.33 -30.83 13.77
C THR A 564 22.03 -31.33 13.14
N LEU A 565 21.00 -30.48 13.10
CA LEU A 565 19.70 -30.80 12.50
C LEU A 565 19.84 -31.14 11.00
N GLU A 566 20.70 -30.40 10.29
CA GLU A 566 20.99 -30.63 8.87
C GLU A 566 21.72 -31.95 8.66
N GLU A 567 22.72 -32.25 9.50
CA GLU A 567 23.44 -33.52 9.44
C GLU A 567 22.49 -34.71 9.67
N ARG A 568 21.51 -34.56 10.57
CA ARG A 568 20.54 -35.60 10.87
C ARG A 568 19.59 -35.87 9.70
N LEU A 569 19.08 -34.81 9.04
CA LEU A 569 18.30 -34.98 7.80
C LEU A 569 19.11 -35.65 6.69
N ILE A 570 20.37 -35.26 6.51
CA ILE A 570 21.25 -35.83 5.48
C ILE A 570 21.59 -37.30 5.79
N ALA A 571 21.83 -37.63 7.06
CA ALA A 571 22.08 -38.99 7.50
C ALA A 571 20.84 -39.88 7.28
N ALA A 572 19.66 -39.43 7.71
CA ALA A 572 18.40 -40.13 7.47
C ALA A 572 18.15 -40.37 5.98
N ALA A 573 18.41 -39.36 5.15
CA ALA A 573 18.32 -39.48 3.71
C ALA A 573 19.24 -40.55 3.14
N ALA A 574 20.48 -40.58 3.59
CA ALA A 574 21.47 -41.53 3.11
C ALA A 574 21.15 -42.98 3.52
N VAL A 575 20.53 -43.17 4.69
CA VAL A 575 20.10 -44.47 5.20
C VAL A 575 18.87 -45.00 4.45
N HIS A 576 17.86 -44.16 4.21
CA HIS A 576 16.56 -44.63 3.70
C HIS A 576 16.38 -44.53 2.18
N THR A 577 17.24 -43.80 1.47
CA THR A 577 17.23 -43.78 0.00
C THR A 577 17.66 -45.13 -0.56
N ARG A 578 16.99 -45.59 -1.62
CA ARG A 578 17.43 -46.74 -2.44
C ARG A 578 18.37 -46.29 -3.54
N GLU A 579 18.22 -45.05 -3.99
CA GLU A 579 18.98 -44.45 -5.09
C GLU A 579 20.36 -43.94 -4.64
N THR A 580 21.31 -43.87 -5.57
CA THR A 580 22.67 -43.38 -5.30
C THR A 580 22.73 -41.87 -5.06
N HIS A 581 21.82 -41.12 -5.67
CA HIS A 581 21.84 -39.66 -5.67
C HIS A 581 20.75 -39.08 -4.77
N ILE A 582 21.12 -38.06 -3.99
CA ILE A 582 20.21 -37.32 -3.11
C ILE A 582 20.26 -35.85 -3.53
N ALA A 583 19.12 -35.24 -3.84
CA ALA A 583 19.07 -33.81 -4.13
C ALA A 583 19.15 -33.00 -2.84
N LEU A 584 20.06 -32.03 -2.79
CA LEU A 584 20.24 -31.13 -1.66
C LEU A 584 20.08 -29.68 -2.10
N VAL A 585 18.97 -29.07 -1.73
CA VAL A 585 18.71 -27.64 -1.94
C VAL A 585 19.20 -26.86 -0.71
N THR A 586 20.16 -25.96 -0.90
CA THR A 586 20.87 -25.31 0.21
C THR A 586 21.33 -23.88 -0.16
N PRO A 587 21.35 -22.92 0.79
CA PRO A 587 21.88 -21.58 0.55
C PRO A 587 23.42 -21.56 0.48
N VAL A 588 24.09 -22.60 1.01
CA VAL A 588 25.55 -22.72 1.07
C VAL A 588 26.04 -23.94 0.32
N SER A 589 27.28 -23.90 -0.19
CA SER A 589 27.94 -25.07 -0.77
C SER A 589 28.00 -26.23 0.24
N PRO A 590 27.79 -27.50 -0.17
CA PRO A 590 27.77 -28.62 0.76
C PRO A 590 29.06 -28.73 1.57
N ARG A 591 28.93 -28.77 2.90
CA ARG A 591 30.06 -28.87 3.83
C ARG A 591 30.77 -30.22 3.70
N ALA A 592 32.04 -30.27 4.11
CA ALA A 592 32.83 -31.51 4.08
C ALA A 592 32.22 -32.61 4.97
N SER A 593 31.63 -32.24 6.12
CA SER A 593 30.94 -33.21 7.00
C SER A 593 29.75 -33.85 6.29
N TRP A 594 28.91 -33.06 5.61
CA TRP A 594 27.74 -33.54 4.87
C TRP A 594 28.12 -34.55 3.77
N ARG A 595 29.17 -34.26 2.99
CA ARG A 595 29.68 -35.18 1.97
C ARG A 595 30.22 -36.47 2.57
N ARG A 596 30.89 -36.38 3.74
CA ARG A 596 31.42 -37.54 4.45
C ARG A 596 30.30 -38.46 4.94
N ILE A 597 29.23 -37.88 5.50
CA ILE A 597 28.04 -38.62 5.93
C ILE A 597 27.43 -39.36 4.73
N ALA A 598 27.13 -38.66 3.62
CA ALA A 598 26.56 -39.30 2.44
C ALA A 598 27.48 -40.43 1.89
N LYS A 599 28.79 -40.19 1.84
CA LYS A 599 29.77 -41.17 1.36
C LYS A 599 29.89 -42.41 2.25
N GLN A 600 29.69 -42.27 3.56
CA GLN A 600 29.68 -43.40 4.51
C GLN A 600 28.60 -44.44 4.15
N PHE A 601 27.48 -44.00 3.59
CA PHE A 601 26.40 -44.87 3.12
C PHE A 601 26.45 -45.12 1.60
N GLY A 602 27.56 -44.80 0.92
CA GLY A 602 27.72 -44.98 -0.52
C GLY A 602 26.85 -44.06 -1.38
N ARG A 603 26.39 -42.92 -0.84
CA ARG A 603 25.50 -41.97 -1.53
C ARG A 603 26.24 -40.69 -1.95
N THR A 604 25.71 -40.03 -2.98
CA THR A 604 26.24 -38.77 -3.52
C THR A 604 25.21 -37.66 -3.41
N LEU A 605 25.62 -36.50 -2.87
CA LEU A 605 24.78 -35.30 -2.79
C LEU A 605 24.85 -34.51 -4.10
N VAL A 606 23.69 -34.15 -4.65
CA VAL A 606 23.55 -33.28 -5.83
C VAL A 606 23.10 -31.89 -5.36
N PRO A 607 24.01 -30.91 -5.24
CA PRO A 607 23.68 -29.60 -4.70
C PRO A 607 22.93 -28.72 -5.70
N ILE A 608 21.84 -28.11 -5.24
CA ILE A 608 21.08 -27.10 -5.97
C ILE A 608 21.08 -25.82 -5.12
N PRO A 609 21.67 -24.71 -5.60
CA PRO A 609 21.68 -23.46 -4.85
C PRO A 609 20.25 -22.92 -4.66
N LEU A 610 19.93 -22.51 -3.42
CA LEU A 610 18.63 -21.92 -3.08
C LEU A 610 18.31 -20.66 -3.92
N SER A 611 19.35 -19.93 -4.35
CA SER A 611 19.25 -18.74 -5.21
C SER A 611 18.68 -19.00 -6.61
N ARG A 612 18.54 -20.26 -7.03
CA ARG A 612 17.86 -20.61 -8.27
C ARG A 612 16.34 -20.40 -8.21
N PHE A 613 15.77 -20.25 -7.02
CA PHE A 613 14.33 -20.07 -6.81
C PHE A 613 14.02 -18.64 -6.36
N SER A 614 12.83 -18.14 -6.69
CA SER A 614 12.40 -16.81 -6.25
C SER A 614 12.17 -16.79 -4.74
N SER A 615 12.50 -15.67 -4.08
CA SER A 615 12.32 -15.50 -2.64
C SER A 615 10.85 -15.68 -2.21
N GLN A 616 9.90 -15.24 -3.04
CA GLN A 616 8.47 -15.41 -2.80
C GLN A 616 8.04 -16.88 -2.81
N THR A 617 8.54 -17.67 -3.78
CA THR A 617 8.25 -19.11 -3.84
C THR A 617 8.87 -19.83 -2.64
N LEU A 618 10.11 -19.50 -2.28
CA LEU A 618 10.79 -20.08 -1.12
C LEU A 618 10.08 -19.75 0.19
N ASP A 619 9.67 -18.50 0.40
CA ASP A 619 8.97 -18.10 1.62
C ASP A 619 7.56 -18.72 1.74
N ARG A 620 6.89 -18.95 0.60
CA ARG A 620 5.63 -19.70 0.56
C ARG A 620 5.83 -21.18 0.88
N LEU A 621 6.89 -21.81 0.39
CA LEU A 621 7.20 -23.22 0.67
C LEU A 621 7.73 -23.42 2.10
N ARG A 622 8.43 -22.42 2.62
CA ARG A 622 8.94 -22.43 3.99
C ARG A 622 7.82 -22.33 5.01
N ARG A 623 6.68 -21.75 4.67
CA ARG A 623 5.50 -21.62 5.53
C ARG A 623 4.51 -22.74 5.26
N PHE A 624 4.02 -23.35 6.33
CA PHE A 624 2.98 -24.37 6.24
C PHE A 624 2.04 -24.25 7.43
N HIS A 625 0.83 -24.77 7.25
CA HIS A 625 -0.20 -24.75 8.28
C HIS A 625 -0.45 -26.14 8.86
N VAL A 626 -0.59 -26.16 10.19
CA VAL A 626 -1.01 -27.33 10.96
C VAL A 626 -2.46 -27.11 11.35
N LEU A 627 -3.30 -28.11 11.16
CA LEU A 627 -4.71 -28.10 11.52
C LEU A 627 -4.97 -29.03 12.70
N ASN A 628 -5.84 -28.62 13.61
CA ASN A 628 -6.29 -29.40 14.77
C ASN A 628 -7.52 -30.28 14.46
N GLY A 629 -7.49 -30.97 13.32
CA GLY A 629 -8.53 -31.92 12.89
C GLY A 629 -8.95 -31.73 11.44
N HIS A 630 -9.41 -32.82 10.80
CA HIS A 630 -9.84 -32.78 9.39
C HIS A 630 -11.06 -31.89 9.16
N GLU A 631 -11.95 -31.72 10.13
CA GLU A 631 -13.13 -30.84 10.02
C GLU A 631 -12.74 -29.37 9.80
N ILE A 632 -11.55 -28.97 10.26
CA ILE A 632 -11.02 -27.61 10.13
C ILE A 632 -10.75 -27.29 8.66
N ARG A 633 -10.46 -28.30 7.83
CA ARG A 633 -10.26 -28.15 6.38
C ARG A 633 -11.44 -27.44 5.70
N SER A 634 -12.65 -27.58 6.23
CA SER A 634 -13.87 -26.94 5.69
C SER A 634 -13.86 -25.41 5.77
N TYR A 635 -13.15 -24.82 6.75
CA TYR A 635 -13.09 -23.37 6.94
C TYR A 635 -11.66 -22.81 6.98
N ALA A 636 -10.63 -23.65 6.87
CA ALA A 636 -9.24 -23.24 6.92
C ALA A 636 -8.88 -22.20 5.83
N ALA A 637 -9.46 -22.32 4.63
CA ALA A 637 -9.29 -21.35 3.54
C ALA A 637 -9.75 -19.92 3.89
N LYS A 638 -10.56 -19.74 4.95
CA LYS A 638 -10.93 -18.41 5.44
C LYS A 638 -9.75 -17.72 6.14
N PHE A 639 -8.84 -18.48 6.73
CA PHE A 639 -7.71 -17.97 7.53
C PHE A 639 -6.35 -18.13 6.83
N ILE A 640 -6.18 -19.20 6.04
CA ILE A 640 -4.96 -19.50 5.29
C ILE A 640 -4.95 -18.70 3.97
N ARG A 641 -3.80 -18.14 3.60
CA ARG A 641 -3.60 -17.23 2.46
C ARG A 641 -2.95 -17.90 1.25
#